data_AF-J3NZX9-F1
#
_entry.id   AF-J3NZX9-F1
#
_cell.length_a   1.000
_cell.length_b   1.000
_cell.length_c   1.000
_cell.angle_alpha   90.00
_cell.angle_beta   90.00
_cell.angle_gamma   90.00
#
_symmetry.space_group_name_H-M   'P 1'
#
loop_
_entity.id
_entity.type
_entity.pdbx_description
1 polymer ?
#
loop_
_entity_poly.entity_id
_entity_poly.type
_entity_poly.pdbx_seq_one_letter_code
_entity_poly.pdbx_strand_id
1 'polypeptide(L)'
;MQRAAAERSARWLLFSDLHFKHKDLDRVRLTAQWIVAQAEQHHVRRVIVCGDLLTSRTMQPTHVLSACYRFISDLSDVVPHINIVLGNHDLAYRRDYRTTALDALGMRRLSPFVSLHSGIERDVWDGHRVLLLPFREEQEELTAAVDALDPAEAMETLAFAHLAINKAITQRHIVPSPSRKTPRPPSTIRYRGLTGPGRFASLARTFTGHFHSHQVLRQEPPEGSAAHTDPLQGSVMYLGSPLQLTWADLRDEQRGVVLCDPSTLACEMLVNPHAIGYTTIDVNDVLDGTVDVAAIAEKHVMLLGELTRFKYATARDQLLSLGVRSVRNWSPMGPVIQAGHRASGAFGASVPSSDAAVQELEQPAEDSVERDTKSDISVPLETEIGPTPHRLDLGAEAQNYVKTLSLDSSLEPRRKELIQAGQRVIQASSTFTNEDSEAEIHYHDFFGENPGPVTSQGSATLARASSDVFVAEPQSLTIKNFLGVQGVLTIDFKRGLPRGLVFLVGDNGSGKSTIVEAMVWCQFGRCIRSGLAANDVINDTAGKDCSVSLAFSNGYTITRHRKDKTYKNRIIVSLNGEPQTQMEHPDARTTQAAIDELLGIDYETYVRSVVLGHESAASFLNSTLTQRRNLIEQSLGLSTLTRCGQMSRLILKDLDLEVTEIQKRIAGVERVMESNEREQRDLKKSQKRLTLEAERVAVTLDAAAQQHSSAQQETVEQGPTPAQNLAEVDKRIAFIRQNMKPLLEQNDSAEICIAFHAEISSSQRRLWLEQGRLERLRIEYNRLINQEAARPTTWWDRAQQRCLRELELVSTAQPVGLPKIICLATILAIRTQLSALKVWARMARFFKMDKDKNLKDLEAAIVTVGLDMKNITRLVSQLQFDTEAAAAIARVAANRGMDSKEAERVVSAMPLETAKTIKEQLGHAVREHWTLQQERNSHLDEARLLARRVERARISGEKQAGEQENLQHKLAAKRGEAAIYERLAEGKRASLTSLRCEHEDLGADLVRLAATRELFAFWASAFAKRTRRISTAESTKAIATFREYVLNQSLAELNTLLPQVLTVLYDDTRHARAMTTGILRALFESDDGGGPLDTVDTATPVLDNTLAVHPSLAYGKRSSGERKRMDLAVFFALLQVRHARSSHRAHYVLVDEVFDSLDEAGQAAVVRWCAFAARRVAGWIVVITHSRVLIDQANRYHKEADDGYDLGSVVTIRAHMKENGMELCFNKD
;
A
#
# COMPACT_ATOMS: atom_id res chain seq x y z
N MET A 1 -58.83 19.22 -61.05
CA MET A 1 -58.08 19.68 -59.86
C MET A 1 -57.47 18.46 -59.14
N GLN A 2 -56.64 17.67 -59.85
CA GLN A 2 -56.35 16.27 -59.48
C GLN A 2 -54.85 15.91 -59.58
N ARG A 3 -53.97 16.92 -59.57
CA ARG A 3 -52.51 16.78 -59.78
C ARG A 3 -51.65 17.38 -58.66
N ALA A 4 -52.24 17.63 -57.50
CA ALA A 4 -51.60 18.27 -56.34
C ALA A 4 -51.68 17.44 -55.04
N ALA A 5 -51.98 16.14 -55.16
CA ALA A 5 -52.08 15.20 -54.02
C ALA A 5 -51.12 13.99 -54.14
N ALA A 6 -50.25 13.98 -55.16
CA ALA A 6 -49.16 13.03 -55.30
C ALA A 6 -47.86 13.75 -54.89
N GLU A 7 -47.04 13.12 -54.04
CA GLU A 7 -45.87 13.65 -53.31
C GLU A 7 -46.14 14.14 -51.86
N ARG A 8 -46.78 13.31 -51.04
CA ARG A 8 -46.43 13.23 -49.61
C ARG A 8 -45.43 12.08 -49.46
N SER A 9 -44.21 12.36 -48.96
CA SER A 9 -43.19 11.33 -48.84
C SER A 9 -43.61 10.23 -47.86
N ALA A 10 -43.24 8.98 -48.17
CA ALA A 10 -43.70 7.79 -47.48
C ALA A 10 -42.98 7.60 -46.14
N ARG A 11 -43.33 8.39 -45.11
CA ARG A 11 -42.59 8.39 -43.83
C ARG A 11 -42.68 7.05 -43.10
N TRP A 12 -41.53 6.59 -42.62
CA TRP A 12 -41.37 5.46 -41.73
C TRP A 12 -41.13 5.95 -40.29
N LEU A 13 -41.62 5.22 -39.29
CA LEU A 13 -41.37 5.53 -37.87
C LEU A 13 -40.62 4.37 -37.21
N LEU A 14 -39.47 4.67 -36.63
CA LEU A 14 -38.51 3.70 -36.10
C LEU A 14 -38.37 3.86 -34.59
N PHE A 15 -38.51 2.77 -33.83
CA PHE A 15 -38.19 2.74 -32.40
C PHE A 15 -37.76 1.36 -31.91
N SER A 16 -37.25 1.26 -30.69
CA SER A 16 -36.85 0.00 -30.05
C SER A 16 -36.95 0.11 -28.53
N ASP A 17 -36.72 -0.99 -27.81
CA ASP A 17 -36.43 -0.99 -26.37
C ASP A 17 -37.51 -0.28 -25.53
N LEU A 18 -38.79 -0.45 -25.89
CA LEU A 18 -39.92 0.16 -25.19
C LEU A 18 -40.21 -0.52 -23.85
N HIS A 19 -39.88 -1.82 -23.75
CA HIS A 19 -39.88 -2.60 -22.52
C HIS A 19 -41.14 -2.41 -21.65
N PHE A 20 -42.28 -2.94 -22.10
CA PHE A 20 -43.47 -3.12 -21.26
C PHE A 20 -43.13 -4.01 -20.06
N LYS A 21 -43.42 -3.50 -18.85
CA LYS A 21 -43.20 -4.12 -17.53
C LYS A 21 -44.28 -3.68 -16.56
N HIS A 22 -44.51 -4.47 -15.52
CA HIS A 22 -45.44 -4.13 -14.44
C HIS A 22 -45.08 -2.81 -13.72
N LYS A 23 -43.80 -2.61 -13.42
CA LYS A 23 -43.32 -1.42 -12.70
C LYS A 23 -43.12 -0.24 -13.65
N ASP A 24 -43.73 0.91 -13.33
CA ASP A 24 -43.75 2.12 -14.17
C ASP A 24 -44.50 1.92 -15.51
N LEU A 25 -45.45 0.96 -15.55
CA LEU A 25 -46.29 0.66 -16.73
C LEU A 25 -47.07 1.87 -17.23
N ASP A 26 -47.45 2.78 -16.33
CA ASP A 26 -48.14 4.03 -16.66
C ASP A 26 -47.26 4.97 -17.50
N ARG A 27 -45.96 5.10 -17.18
CA ARG A 27 -45.00 5.86 -18.02
C ARG A 27 -44.81 5.24 -19.39
N VAL A 28 -44.77 3.90 -19.47
CA VAL A 28 -44.70 3.17 -20.75
C VAL A 28 -45.99 3.39 -21.56
N ARG A 29 -47.17 3.34 -20.92
CA ARG A 29 -48.47 3.61 -21.56
C ARG A 29 -48.60 5.05 -22.06
N LEU A 30 -48.16 6.05 -21.29
CA LEU A 30 -48.14 7.45 -21.75
C LEU A 30 -47.22 7.62 -22.97
N THR A 31 -46.06 6.98 -22.95
CA THR A 31 -45.11 6.98 -24.09
C THR A 31 -45.70 6.26 -25.30
N ALA A 32 -46.37 5.12 -25.11
CA ALA A 32 -47.05 4.38 -26.15
C ALA A 32 -48.18 5.20 -26.82
N GLN A 33 -49.02 5.87 -26.02
CA GLN A 33 -50.06 6.77 -26.52
C GLN A 33 -49.47 7.96 -27.31
N TRP A 34 -48.36 8.53 -26.83
CA TRP A 34 -47.65 9.58 -27.55
C TRP A 34 -47.08 9.06 -28.89
N ILE A 35 -46.52 7.85 -28.96
CA ILE A 35 -46.05 7.24 -30.22
C ILE A 35 -47.20 7.08 -31.23
N VAL A 36 -48.37 6.59 -30.81
CA VAL A 36 -49.56 6.47 -31.67
C VAL A 36 -49.97 7.85 -32.22
N ALA A 37 -50.04 8.87 -31.35
CA ALA A 37 -50.37 10.23 -31.77
C ALA A 37 -49.34 10.82 -32.75
N GLN A 38 -48.04 10.55 -32.57
CA GLN A 38 -47.01 10.98 -33.54
C GLN A 38 -47.13 10.24 -34.87
N ALA A 39 -47.47 8.94 -34.87
CA ALA A 39 -47.67 8.17 -36.08
C ALA A 39 -48.84 8.71 -36.93
N GLU A 40 -49.96 9.04 -36.29
CA GLU A 40 -51.13 9.67 -36.92
C GLU A 40 -50.80 11.09 -37.44
N GLN A 41 -50.22 11.94 -36.57
CA GLN A 41 -49.87 13.34 -36.87
C GLN A 41 -48.91 13.46 -38.07
N HIS A 42 -47.93 12.56 -38.17
CA HIS A 42 -46.94 12.57 -39.26
C HIS A 42 -47.35 11.70 -40.46
N HIS A 43 -48.56 11.12 -40.46
CA HIS A 43 -49.10 10.25 -41.51
C HIS A 43 -48.15 9.12 -41.90
N VAL A 44 -47.65 8.40 -40.89
CA VAL A 44 -46.68 7.33 -41.04
C VAL A 44 -47.27 6.17 -41.85
N ARG A 45 -46.55 5.74 -42.88
CA ARG A 45 -46.96 4.62 -43.75
C ARG A 45 -46.53 3.26 -43.20
N ARG A 46 -45.41 3.21 -42.50
CA ARG A 46 -44.83 1.98 -41.94
C ARG A 46 -44.16 2.26 -40.60
N VAL A 47 -44.45 1.45 -39.58
CA VAL A 47 -43.68 1.39 -38.33
C VAL A 47 -42.70 0.24 -38.41
N ILE A 48 -41.48 0.46 -37.90
CA ILE A 48 -40.48 -0.58 -37.69
C ILE A 48 -40.01 -0.55 -36.23
N VAL A 49 -40.22 -1.65 -35.53
CA VAL A 49 -39.80 -1.85 -34.14
C VAL A 49 -38.57 -2.75 -34.12
N CYS A 50 -37.42 -2.22 -33.70
CA CYS A 50 -36.15 -2.96 -33.63
C CYS A 50 -35.98 -3.68 -32.28
N GLY A 51 -37.01 -4.41 -31.88
CA GLY A 51 -37.03 -5.32 -30.73
C GLY A 51 -37.23 -4.67 -29.36
N ASP A 52 -37.39 -5.55 -28.38
CA ASP A 52 -37.59 -5.30 -26.95
C ASP A 52 -38.86 -4.50 -26.65
N LEU A 53 -39.99 -5.02 -27.13
CA LEU A 53 -41.32 -4.59 -26.69
C LEU A 53 -41.61 -5.08 -25.28
N LEU A 54 -41.13 -6.26 -24.87
CA LEU A 54 -41.28 -6.78 -23.52
C LEU A 54 -40.00 -6.58 -22.68
N THR A 55 -40.13 -6.63 -21.35
CA THR A 55 -38.98 -6.48 -20.43
C THR A 55 -38.30 -7.80 -20.09
N SER A 56 -38.87 -8.94 -20.49
CA SER A 56 -38.35 -10.26 -20.13
C SER A 56 -38.97 -11.36 -20.98
N ARG A 57 -38.16 -12.39 -21.26
CA ARG A 57 -38.50 -13.65 -21.94
C ARG A 57 -39.60 -14.45 -21.20
N THR A 58 -39.79 -14.15 -19.91
CA THR A 58 -40.75 -14.75 -18.98
C THR A 58 -42.21 -14.42 -19.30
N MET A 59 -43.16 -15.26 -18.86
CA MET A 59 -44.58 -14.89 -18.75
C MET A 59 -44.74 -13.51 -18.09
N GLN A 60 -45.21 -12.55 -18.87
CA GLN A 60 -45.55 -11.22 -18.39
C GLN A 60 -46.95 -11.25 -17.74
N PRO A 61 -47.22 -10.44 -16.70
CA PRO A 61 -48.56 -10.31 -16.14
C PRO A 61 -49.59 -9.91 -17.20
N THR A 62 -50.80 -10.44 -17.13
CA THR A 62 -51.85 -10.26 -18.16
C THR A 62 -52.18 -8.80 -18.47
N HIS A 63 -52.07 -7.90 -17.48
CA HIS A 63 -52.28 -6.45 -17.69
C HIS A 63 -51.11 -5.76 -18.44
N VAL A 64 -49.89 -6.30 -18.35
CA VAL A 64 -48.73 -5.84 -19.15
C VAL A 64 -48.89 -6.30 -20.60
N LEU A 65 -49.25 -7.58 -20.81
CA LEU A 65 -49.58 -8.12 -22.12
C LEU A 65 -50.75 -7.36 -22.76
N SER A 66 -51.82 -7.09 -22.00
CA SER A 66 -52.98 -6.31 -22.47
C SER A 66 -52.61 -4.87 -22.83
N ALA A 67 -51.71 -4.22 -22.08
CA ALA A 67 -51.23 -2.88 -22.41
C ALA A 67 -50.38 -2.87 -23.70
N CYS A 68 -49.53 -3.90 -23.90
CA CYS A 68 -48.73 -4.07 -25.11
C CYS A 68 -49.63 -4.36 -26.33
N TYR A 69 -50.59 -5.28 -26.21
CA TYR A 69 -51.57 -5.58 -27.27
C TYR A 69 -52.40 -4.35 -27.65
N ARG A 70 -52.90 -3.58 -26.67
CA ARG A 70 -53.65 -2.34 -26.94
C ARG A 70 -52.80 -1.33 -27.70
N PHE A 71 -51.57 -1.07 -27.25
CA PHE A 71 -50.66 -0.19 -27.99
C PHE A 71 -50.47 -0.61 -29.46
N ILE A 72 -50.28 -1.92 -29.72
CA ILE A 72 -50.11 -2.43 -31.08
C ILE A 72 -51.41 -2.32 -31.89
N SER A 73 -52.56 -2.58 -31.26
CA SER A 73 -53.89 -2.42 -31.87
C SER A 73 -54.15 -0.96 -32.25
N ASP A 74 -54.02 -0.04 -31.28
CA ASP A 74 -54.19 1.41 -31.44
C ASP A 74 -53.22 1.95 -32.52
N LEU A 75 -52.00 1.41 -32.61
CA LEU A 75 -51.03 1.77 -33.64
C LEU A 75 -51.39 1.20 -35.02
N SER A 76 -51.99 0.01 -35.08
CA SER A 76 -52.44 -0.62 -36.34
C SER A 76 -53.70 0.04 -36.92
N ASP A 77 -54.49 0.71 -36.09
CA ASP A 77 -55.63 1.52 -36.54
C ASP A 77 -55.19 2.80 -37.27
N VAL A 78 -53.99 3.33 -36.97
CA VAL A 78 -53.46 4.58 -37.57
C VAL A 78 -52.30 4.39 -38.56
N VAL A 79 -51.62 3.23 -38.57
CA VAL A 79 -50.50 2.92 -39.47
C VAL A 79 -50.83 1.72 -40.38
N PRO A 80 -50.70 1.85 -41.72
CA PRO A 80 -50.99 0.76 -42.66
C PRO A 80 -50.22 -0.55 -42.43
N HIS A 81 -49.00 -0.50 -41.90
CA HIS A 81 -48.21 -1.69 -41.63
C HIS A 81 -47.17 -1.51 -40.50
N ILE A 82 -47.06 -2.52 -39.62
CA ILE A 82 -46.11 -2.55 -38.49
C ILE A 82 -45.21 -3.77 -38.64
N ASN A 83 -43.89 -3.56 -38.60
CA ASN A 83 -42.89 -4.63 -38.68
C ASN A 83 -42.13 -4.68 -37.35
N ILE A 84 -42.08 -5.85 -36.71
CA ILE A 84 -41.43 -6.04 -35.42
C ILE A 84 -40.30 -7.06 -35.60
N VAL A 85 -39.06 -6.59 -35.53
CA VAL A 85 -37.85 -7.42 -35.48
C VAL A 85 -37.67 -7.86 -34.03
N LEU A 86 -37.58 -9.16 -33.75
CA LEU A 86 -37.54 -9.63 -32.36
C LEU A 86 -36.24 -9.24 -31.64
N GLY A 87 -36.39 -8.61 -30.47
CA GLY A 87 -35.29 -8.29 -29.55
C GLY A 87 -34.97 -9.42 -28.60
N ASN A 88 -33.92 -9.26 -27.78
CA ASN A 88 -33.50 -10.34 -26.89
C ASN A 88 -34.50 -10.62 -25.76
N HIS A 89 -35.37 -9.68 -25.40
CA HIS A 89 -36.43 -9.85 -24.40
C HIS A 89 -37.77 -10.31 -25.00
N ASP A 90 -37.95 -10.30 -26.33
CA ASP A 90 -39.18 -10.76 -27.00
C ASP A 90 -39.15 -12.27 -27.34
N LEU A 91 -37.99 -12.91 -27.27
CA LEU A 91 -37.85 -14.38 -27.42
C LEU A 91 -38.40 -15.10 -26.18
N ALA A 92 -39.06 -16.24 -26.35
CA ALA A 92 -39.53 -17.04 -25.22
C ALA A 92 -38.38 -17.77 -24.52
N TYR A 93 -37.43 -18.33 -25.29
CA TYR A 93 -36.32 -19.12 -24.77
C TYR A 93 -34.96 -18.64 -25.30
N ARG A 94 -33.89 -18.97 -24.57
CA ARG A 94 -32.52 -18.61 -24.95
C ARG A 94 -32.03 -19.54 -26.07
N ARG A 95 -31.44 -18.97 -27.13
CA ARG A 95 -30.99 -19.68 -28.35
C ARG A 95 -32.10 -20.39 -29.15
N ASP A 96 -33.38 -20.25 -28.76
CA ASP A 96 -34.51 -20.51 -29.64
C ASP A 96 -34.96 -19.18 -30.27
N TYR A 97 -34.76 -19.07 -31.58
CA TYR A 97 -35.10 -17.89 -32.36
C TYR A 97 -36.44 -18.04 -33.12
N ARG A 98 -37.21 -19.09 -32.84
CA ARG A 98 -38.52 -19.35 -33.47
C ARG A 98 -39.68 -19.02 -32.55
N THR A 99 -39.55 -19.27 -31.25
CA THR A 99 -40.64 -19.03 -30.29
C THR A 99 -40.52 -17.66 -29.63
N THR A 100 -41.57 -16.84 -29.74
CA THR A 100 -41.64 -15.47 -29.17
C THR A 100 -42.66 -15.36 -28.06
N ALA A 101 -42.34 -14.57 -27.03
CA ALA A 101 -43.29 -14.18 -25.99
C ALA A 101 -44.45 -13.30 -26.52
N LEU A 102 -44.31 -12.71 -27.72
CA LEU A 102 -45.36 -11.92 -28.37
C LEU A 102 -46.46 -12.79 -29.02
N ASP A 103 -46.23 -14.09 -29.26
CA ASP A 103 -47.29 -14.99 -29.77
C ASP A 103 -48.47 -15.09 -28.78
N ALA A 104 -48.22 -14.90 -27.47
CA ALA A 104 -49.24 -14.84 -26.43
C ALA A 104 -50.25 -13.68 -26.61
N LEU A 105 -49.91 -12.66 -27.39
CA LEU A 105 -50.82 -11.56 -27.74
C LEU A 105 -51.74 -11.91 -28.92
N GLY A 106 -51.62 -13.11 -29.51
CA GLY A 106 -52.43 -13.54 -30.66
C GLY A 106 -52.16 -12.75 -31.93
N MET A 107 -50.95 -12.17 -32.07
CA MET A 107 -50.53 -11.23 -33.12
C MET A 107 -50.81 -11.71 -34.54
N ARG A 108 -50.83 -13.03 -34.76
CA ARG A 108 -51.21 -13.66 -36.04
C ARG A 108 -52.62 -13.25 -36.53
N ARG A 109 -53.51 -12.83 -35.62
CA ARG A 109 -54.85 -12.27 -35.93
C ARG A 109 -54.80 -10.84 -36.47
N LEU A 110 -53.70 -10.12 -36.28
CA LEU A 110 -53.44 -8.79 -36.84
C LEU A 110 -52.67 -8.86 -38.17
N SER A 111 -52.36 -10.06 -38.67
CA SER A 111 -51.82 -10.26 -40.03
C SER A 111 -52.92 -9.95 -41.07
N PRO A 112 -52.63 -9.27 -42.19
CA PRO A 112 -51.30 -8.87 -42.68
C PRO A 112 -50.81 -7.49 -42.19
N PHE A 113 -51.54 -6.80 -41.31
CA PHE A 113 -51.21 -5.45 -40.86
C PHE A 113 -49.99 -5.41 -39.92
N VAL A 114 -49.72 -6.49 -39.18
CA VAL A 114 -48.56 -6.62 -38.29
C VAL A 114 -47.71 -7.85 -38.68
N SER A 115 -46.43 -7.64 -38.92
CA SER A 115 -45.42 -8.66 -39.23
C SER A 115 -44.45 -8.85 -38.06
N LEU A 116 -44.19 -10.11 -37.67
CA LEU A 116 -43.17 -10.49 -36.69
C LEU A 116 -42.01 -11.19 -37.41
N HIS A 117 -40.78 -10.71 -37.23
CA HIS A 117 -39.58 -11.22 -37.91
C HIS A 117 -38.62 -11.85 -36.91
N SER A 118 -38.47 -13.17 -36.99
CA SER A 118 -37.63 -13.98 -36.09
C SER A 118 -36.48 -14.69 -36.84
N GLY A 119 -36.65 -14.94 -38.13
CA GLY A 119 -35.61 -15.39 -39.06
C GLY A 119 -34.74 -14.23 -39.57
N ILE A 120 -33.57 -14.58 -40.12
CA ILE A 120 -32.80 -13.66 -40.95
C ILE A 120 -33.44 -13.64 -42.33
N GLU A 121 -33.97 -12.50 -42.74
CA GLU A 121 -34.85 -12.37 -43.91
C GLU A 121 -34.38 -11.22 -44.81
N ARG A 122 -34.60 -11.36 -46.12
CA ARG A 122 -34.40 -10.31 -47.13
C ARG A 122 -35.76 -9.99 -47.76
N ASP A 123 -36.12 -8.71 -47.80
CA ASP A 123 -37.42 -8.23 -48.28
C ASP A 123 -37.27 -6.89 -49.04
N VAL A 124 -38.35 -6.39 -49.64
CA VAL A 124 -38.39 -5.09 -50.35
C VAL A 124 -39.52 -4.23 -49.82
N TRP A 125 -39.20 -3.15 -49.11
CA TRP A 125 -40.16 -2.26 -48.47
C TRP A 125 -40.20 -0.90 -49.15
N ASP A 126 -41.37 -0.55 -49.69
CA ASP A 126 -41.62 0.73 -50.39
C ASP A 126 -40.57 1.09 -51.47
N GLY A 127 -39.96 0.07 -52.09
CA GLY A 127 -38.95 0.20 -53.15
C GLY A 127 -37.49 -0.02 -52.69
N HIS A 128 -37.23 -0.12 -51.39
CA HIS A 128 -35.89 -0.31 -50.83
C HIS A 128 -35.63 -1.76 -50.46
N ARG A 129 -34.41 -2.25 -50.71
CA ARG A 129 -33.96 -3.56 -50.21
C ARG A 129 -33.80 -3.51 -48.69
N VAL A 130 -34.32 -4.51 -48.00
CA VAL A 130 -34.28 -4.61 -46.54
C VAL A 130 -33.68 -5.95 -46.10
N LEU A 131 -32.77 -5.89 -45.13
CA LEU A 131 -32.21 -7.04 -44.44
C LEU A 131 -32.66 -7.02 -42.97
N LEU A 132 -33.27 -8.11 -42.51
CA LEU A 132 -33.80 -8.24 -41.17
C LEU A 132 -32.87 -9.12 -40.33
N LEU A 133 -32.39 -8.56 -39.22
CA LEU A 133 -31.38 -9.15 -38.35
C LEU A 133 -31.88 -9.20 -36.89
N PRO A 134 -32.88 -10.04 -36.59
CA PRO A 134 -33.37 -10.23 -35.22
C PRO A 134 -32.27 -10.74 -34.29
N PHE A 135 -32.45 -10.55 -32.99
CA PHE A 135 -31.41 -10.81 -32.01
C PHE A 135 -30.84 -12.25 -32.13
N ARG A 136 -29.52 -12.35 -32.01
CA ARG A 136 -28.77 -13.58 -31.86
C ARG A 136 -27.81 -13.46 -30.69
N GLU A 137 -27.76 -14.51 -29.87
CA GLU A 137 -26.86 -14.59 -28.72
C GLU A 137 -25.38 -14.57 -29.18
N GLU A 138 -25.11 -15.17 -30.34
CA GLU A 138 -23.84 -15.14 -31.07
C GLU A 138 -24.07 -14.45 -32.43
N GLN A 139 -23.43 -13.30 -32.67
CA GLN A 139 -23.71 -12.46 -33.83
C GLN A 139 -22.99 -12.87 -35.12
N GLU A 140 -22.25 -13.99 -35.11
CA GLU A 140 -21.54 -14.48 -36.30
C GLU A 140 -22.49 -14.76 -37.46
N GLU A 141 -23.67 -15.35 -37.18
CA GLU A 141 -24.75 -15.59 -38.14
C GLU A 141 -25.25 -14.28 -38.80
N LEU A 142 -25.38 -13.21 -37.99
CA LEU A 142 -25.83 -11.89 -38.47
C LEU A 142 -24.77 -11.22 -39.35
N THR A 143 -23.49 -11.31 -38.99
CA THR A 143 -22.41 -10.79 -39.83
C THR A 143 -22.23 -11.61 -41.11
N ALA A 144 -22.40 -12.93 -41.06
CA ALA A 144 -22.35 -13.79 -42.24
C ALA A 144 -23.47 -13.48 -43.23
N ALA A 145 -24.67 -13.11 -42.75
CA ALA A 145 -25.78 -12.69 -43.61
C ALA A 145 -25.52 -11.38 -44.38
N VAL A 146 -24.73 -10.48 -43.78
CA VAL A 146 -24.24 -9.22 -44.40
C VAL A 146 -23.08 -9.51 -45.37
N ASP A 147 -22.10 -10.31 -44.94
CA ASP A 147 -20.95 -10.73 -45.77
C ASP A 147 -21.41 -11.57 -47.00
N ALA A 148 -22.62 -12.13 -46.97
CA ALA A 148 -23.26 -12.86 -48.09
C ALA A 148 -24.15 -12.01 -49.02
N LEU A 149 -24.09 -10.68 -48.94
CA LEU A 149 -24.67 -9.77 -49.94
C LEU A 149 -23.64 -9.46 -51.03
N ASP A 150 -24.08 -9.24 -52.27
CA ASP A 150 -23.22 -8.66 -53.30
C ASP A 150 -22.83 -7.22 -52.88
N PRO A 151 -21.59 -6.74 -53.11
CA PRO A 151 -21.18 -5.40 -52.70
C PRO A 151 -22.04 -4.26 -53.24
N ALA A 152 -22.56 -4.36 -54.47
CA ALA A 152 -23.45 -3.35 -55.03
C ALA A 152 -24.86 -3.45 -54.43
N GLU A 153 -25.36 -4.66 -54.17
CA GLU A 153 -26.63 -4.90 -53.48
C GLU A 153 -26.59 -4.39 -52.03
N ALA A 154 -25.49 -4.64 -51.31
CA ALA A 154 -25.31 -4.20 -49.93
C ALA A 154 -25.41 -2.68 -49.80
N MET A 155 -24.78 -1.93 -50.70
CA MET A 155 -24.77 -0.47 -50.69
C MET A 155 -26.17 0.18 -50.85
N GLU A 156 -27.15 -0.57 -51.37
CA GLU A 156 -28.56 -0.16 -51.49
C GLU A 156 -29.48 -0.75 -50.40
N THR A 157 -28.95 -1.64 -49.54
CA THR A 157 -29.73 -2.40 -48.56
C THR A 157 -29.74 -1.74 -47.19
N LEU A 158 -30.94 -1.51 -46.65
CA LEU A 158 -31.18 -1.06 -45.29
C LEU A 158 -31.29 -2.26 -44.35
N ALA A 159 -30.60 -2.24 -43.22
CA ALA A 159 -30.75 -3.28 -42.20
C ALA A 159 -31.58 -2.79 -41.00
N PHE A 160 -32.52 -3.61 -40.55
CA PHE A 160 -33.23 -3.44 -39.27
C PHE A 160 -32.91 -4.60 -38.34
N ALA A 161 -32.37 -4.30 -37.18
CA ALA A 161 -31.62 -5.28 -36.40
C ALA A 161 -31.78 -5.14 -34.89
N HIS A 162 -31.36 -6.11 -34.11
CA HIS A 162 -31.21 -5.96 -32.65
C HIS A 162 -29.82 -6.46 -32.20
N LEU A 163 -28.85 -5.53 -32.15
CA LEU A 163 -27.40 -5.84 -32.15
C LEU A 163 -26.68 -5.31 -30.91
N ALA A 164 -25.70 -6.07 -30.42
CA ALA A 164 -24.73 -5.60 -29.43
C ALA A 164 -23.38 -5.30 -30.08
N ILE A 165 -23.15 -4.05 -30.53
CA ILE A 165 -21.97 -3.62 -31.29
C ILE A 165 -20.92 -2.97 -30.39
N ASN A 166 -19.66 -3.35 -30.58
CA ASN A 166 -18.51 -2.82 -29.85
C ASN A 166 -18.40 -1.28 -29.97
N LYS A 167 -17.96 -0.62 -28.90
CA LYS A 167 -17.89 0.84 -28.72
C LYS A 167 -19.24 1.58 -28.64
N ALA A 168 -20.39 0.92 -28.77
CA ALA A 168 -21.70 1.52 -28.51
C ALA A 168 -21.81 2.01 -27.05
N ILE A 169 -22.41 3.18 -26.83
CA ILE A 169 -22.63 3.78 -25.52
C ILE A 169 -23.73 3.00 -24.79
N THR A 170 -23.43 2.49 -23.60
CA THR A 170 -24.41 1.83 -22.71
C THR A 170 -24.90 2.75 -21.61
N GLN A 171 -24.13 3.78 -21.28
CA GLN A 171 -24.51 4.83 -20.33
C GLN A 171 -23.85 6.14 -20.75
N ARG A 172 -24.67 7.12 -21.13
CA ARG A 172 -24.19 8.43 -21.61
C ARG A 172 -23.60 9.30 -20.50
N HIS A 173 -24.17 9.25 -19.29
CA HIS A 173 -23.75 10.08 -18.16
C HIS A 173 -23.47 9.23 -16.91
N ILE A 174 -22.24 9.32 -16.39
CA ILE A 174 -21.88 8.75 -15.08
C ILE A 174 -21.97 9.84 -14.03
N VAL A 175 -22.68 9.57 -12.93
CA VAL A 175 -22.71 10.47 -11.77
C VAL A 175 -21.41 10.31 -10.96
N PRO A 176 -20.68 11.40 -10.64
CA PRO A 176 -19.46 11.32 -9.86
C PRO A 176 -19.69 10.72 -8.47
N SER A 177 -18.72 9.94 -7.98
CA SER A 177 -18.68 9.54 -6.57
C SER A 177 -18.31 10.75 -5.70
N PRO A 178 -18.98 10.98 -4.55
CA PRO A 178 -18.74 12.16 -3.70
C PRO A 178 -17.32 12.26 -3.12
N SER A 179 -16.50 11.21 -3.19
CA SER A 179 -15.15 11.18 -2.63
C SER A 179 -14.04 11.86 -3.47
N ARG A 180 -14.38 12.61 -4.53
CA ARG A 180 -13.37 13.29 -5.39
C ARG A 180 -13.64 14.79 -5.57
N LYS A 181 -12.70 15.62 -5.08
CA LYS A 181 -12.73 17.09 -5.09
C LYS A 181 -12.40 17.77 -6.44
N THR A 182 -12.42 17.06 -7.57
CA THR A 182 -12.12 17.66 -8.89
C THR A 182 -13.17 17.29 -9.94
N PRO A 183 -13.80 18.28 -10.62
CA PRO A 183 -14.71 18.00 -11.71
C PRO A 183 -13.94 17.48 -12.92
N ARG A 184 -14.25 16.26 -13.34
CA ARG A 184 -13.85 15.73 -14.66
C ARG A 184 -14.98 15.94 -15.67
N PRO A 185 -14.67 16.06 -16.98
CA PRO A 185 -15.70 16.03 -18.01
C PRO A 185 -16.52 14.72 -17.93
N PRO A 186 -17.79 14.72 -18.37
CA PRO A 186 -18.67 13.56 -18.27
C PRO A 186 -18.10 12.38 -19.07
N SER A 187 -17.76 11.31 -18.35
CA SER A 187 -17.30 10.05 -18.95
C SER A 187 -18.48 9.19 -19.38
N THR A 188 -18.45 8.72 -20.63
CA THR A 188 -19.41 7.74 -21.19
C THR A 188 -18.95 6.31 -20.92
N ILE A 189 -19.86 5.38 -20.65
CA ILE A 189 -19.58 3.93 -20.66
C ILE A 189 -19.92 3.39 -22.03
N ARG A 190 -19.04 2.54 -22.57
CA ARG A 190 -19.21 1.88 -23.87
C ARG A 190 -19.09 0.37 -23.74
N TYR A 191 -19.92 -0.34 -24.48
CA TYR A 191 -19.89 -1.79 -24.64
C TYR A 191 -18.57 -2.27 -25.24
N ARG A 192 -18.07 -3.41 -24.76
CA ARG A 192 -16.84 -4.07 -25.23
C ARG A 192 -17.20 -5.43 -25.84
N GLY A 193 -17.81 -5.39 -27.02
CA GLY A 193 -18.17 -6.58 -27.80
C GLY A 193 -17.05 -7.04 -28.73
N LEU A 194 -17.18 -8.25 -29.27
CA LEU A 194 -16.29 -8.76 -30.33
C LEU A 194 -16.68 -8.20 -31.70
N THR A 195 -17.98 -8.05 -31.98
CA THR A 195 -18.50 -7.50 -33.24
C THR A 195 -18.25 -5.99 -33.33
N GLY A 196 -17.36 -5.57 -34.24
CA GLY A 196 -17.14 -4.15 -34.54
C GLY A 196 -18.16 -3.58 -35.54
N PRO A 197 -18.44 -2.26 -35.52
CA PRO A 197 -19.38 -1.64 -36.46
C PRO A 197 -18.96 -1.80 -37.92
N GLY A 198 -17.67 -1.95 -38.22
CA GLY A 198 -17.14 -2.14 -39.58
C GLY A 198 -17.69 -3.36 -40.32
N ARG A 199 -18.23 -4.37 -39.61
CA ARG A 199 -18.91 -5.53 -40.23
C ARG A 199 -20.24 -5.18 -40.91
N PHE A 200 -20.77 -3.98 -40.68
CA PHE A 200 -22.01 -3.48 -41.27
C PHE A 200 -21.75 -2.30 -42.24
N ALA A 201 -20.47 -2.00 -42.53
CA ALA A 201 -20.07 -0.83 -43.32
C ALA A 201 -20.44 -0.92 -44.81
N SER A 202 -20.68 -2.13 -45.33
CA SER A 202 -21.10 -2.37 -46.72
C SER A 202 -22.56 -2.00 -46.98
N LEU A 203 -23.38 -1.87 -45.93
CA LEU A 203 -24.81 -1.60 -46.03
C LEU A 203 -25.11 -0.11 -46.31
N ALA A 204 -26.28 0.19 -46.85
CA ALA A 204 -26.74 1.57 -46.99
C ALA A 204 -26.81 2.26 -45.60
N ARG A 205 -27.53 1.63 -44.66
CA ARG A 205 -27.58 2.02 -43.24
C ARG A 205 -28.13 0.88 -42.40
N THR A 206 -27.72 0.79 -41.13
CA THR A 206 -28.28 -0.15 -40.15
C THR A 206 -29.00 0.61 -39.03
N PHE A 207 -30.26 0.30 -38.78
CA PHE A 207 -31.04 0.77 -37.62
C PHE A 207 -31.21 -0.36 -36.62
N THR A 208 -31.01 -0.10 -35.33
CA THR A 208 -31.01 -1.17 -34.33
C THR A 208 -31.48 -0.77 -32.92
N GLY A 209 -32.01 -1.72 -32.15
CA GLY A 209 -32.25 -1.62 -30.71
C GLY A 209 -31.10 -2.20 -29.86
N HIS A 210 -31.42 -2.66 -28.65
CA HIS A 210 -30.55 -3.30 -27.64
C HIS A 210 -29.84 -2.34 -26.66
N PHE A 211 -29.41 -1.16 -27.10
CA PHE A 211 -28.83 -0.14 -26.21
C PHE A 211 -29.70 1.11 -26.16
N HIS A 212 -30.12 1.46 -24.95
CA HIS A 212 -31.18 2.45 -24.70
C HIS A 212 -30.81 3.90 -25.06
N SER A 213 -29.52 4.26 -25.14
CA SER A 213 -29.09 5.59 -25.59
C SER A 213 -29.06 5.68 -27.13
N HIS A 214 -29.89 6.57 -27.70
CA HIS A 214 -29.87 6.91 -29.13
C HIS A 214 -28.48 7.38 -29.57
N GLN A 215 -27.90 6.78 -30.61
CA GLN A 215 -26.53 7.09 -31.06
C GLN A 215 -26.27 6.60 -32.48
N VAL A 216 -25.30 7.24 -33.16
CA VAL A 216 -24.85 6.86 -34.50
C VAL A 216 -23.38 6.47 -34.45
N LEU A 217 -23.08 5.20 -34.76
CA LEU A 217 -21.73 4.70 -34.98
C LEU A 217 -21.41 4.90 -36.46
N ARG A 218 -20.64 5.95 -36.76
CA ARG A 218 -20.10 6.20 -38.10
C ARG A 218 -18.86 5.33 -38.34
N GLN A 219 -18.66 4.94 -39.58
CA GLN A 219 -17.42 4.30 -40.03
C GLN A 219 -16.33 5.36 -40.25
N GLU A 220 -15.07 4.97 -40.15
CA GLU A 220 -13.96 5.79 -40.62
C GLU A 220 -13.89 5.65 -42.16
N PRO A 221 -13.79 6.74 -42.93
CA PRO A 221 -13.76 6.65 -44.40
C PRO A 221 -12.49 5.91 -44.87
N PRO A 222 -12.56 5.07 -45.92
CA PRO A 222 -11.37 4.41 -46.45
C PRO A 222 -10.33 5.44 -46.93
N GLU A 223 -9.07 5.27 -46.54
CA GLU A 223 -7.98 6.14 -47.00
C GLU A 223 -7.90 6.12 -48.54
N GLY A 224 -8.23 7.25 -49.17
CA GLY A 224 -8.23 7.42 -50.63
C GLY A 224 -9.60 7.40 -51.32
N SER A 225 -10.71 7.19 -50.58
CA SER A 225 -12.07 7.31 -51.17
C SER A 225 -12.44 8.77 -51.45
N ALA A 226 -13.09 9.03 -52.60
CA ALA A 226 -13.71 10.32 -52.87
C ALA A 226 -14.88 10.58 -51.92
N ALA A 227 -15.21 11.84 -51.66
CA ALA A 227 -16.23 12.20 -50.68
C ALA A 227 -17.59 11.53 -50.97
N HIS A 228 -17.99 10.60 -50.10
CA HIS A 228 -19.30 9.95 -50.16
C HIS A 228 -20.41 11.00 -50.05
N THR A 229 -21.43 10.90 -50.90
CA THR A 229 -22.55 11.85 -50.98
C THR A 229 -23.51 11.77 -49.80
N ASP A 230 -23.54 10.66 -49.05
CA ASP A 230 -24.19 10.55 -47.74
C ASP A 230 -23.14 10.31 -46.62
N PRO A 231 -22.95 11.25 -45.67
CA PRO A 231 -22.02 11.08 -44.54
C PRO A 231 -22.48 10.04 -43.48
N LEU A 232 -23.64 9.41 -43.68
CA LEU A 232 -24.19 8.34 -42.83
C LEU A 232 -24.26 6.97 -43.54
N GLN A 233 -23.70 6.83 -44.75
CA GLN A 233 -23.60 5.54 -45.43
C GLN A 233 -22.81 4.52 -44.57
N GLY A 234 -23.27 3.28 -44.50
CA GLY A 234 -22.65 2.23 -43.69
C GLY A 234 -22.71 2.44 -42.17
N SER A 235 -23.42 3.46 -41.68
CA SER A 235 -23.52 3.75 -40.25
C SER A 235 -24.49 2.82 -39.51
N VAL A 236 -24.20 2.53 -38.25
CA VAL A 236 -25.10 1.80 -37.34
C VAL A 236 -25.73 2.78 -36.36
N MET A 237 -27.02 3.03 -36.52
CA MET A 237 -27.84 3.90 -35.68
C MET A 237 -28.61 3.05 -34.65
N TYR A 238 -28.27 3.20 -33.38
CA TYR A 238 -29.14 2.75 -32.30
C TYR A 238 -30.28 3.75 -32.16
N LEU A 239 -31.51 3.25 -32.28
CA LEU A 239 -32.73 4.06 -32.11
C LEU A 239 -32.84 4.52 -30.65
N GLY A 240 -32.60 3.60 -29.71
CA GLY A 240 -32.66 3.83 -28.28
C GLY A 240 -34.10 3.76 -27.74
N SER A 241 -34.23 3.71 -26.41
CA SER A 241 -35.54 3.61 -25.77
C SER A 241 -36.28 4.96 -25.85
N PRO A 242 -37.58 5.00 -26.16
CA PRO A 242 -38.35 6.25 -26.19
C PRO A 242 -38.52 6.97 -24.84
N LEU A 243 -38.12 6.33 -23.73
CA LEU A 243 -38.15 6.88 -22.38
C LEU A 243 -36.98 6.37 -21.55
N GLN A 244 -36.64 7.05 -20.45
CA GLN A 244 -35.69 6.53 -19.47
C GLN A 244 -36.31 5.35 -18.70
N LEU A 245 -35.59 4.22 -18.62
CA LEU A 245 -36.08 2.95 -18.08
C LEU A 245 -35.29 2.45 -16.86
N THR A 246 -34.09 2.97 -16.64
CA THR A 246 -33.13 2.57 -15.61
C THR A 246 -32.30 3.75 -15.09
N TRP A 247 -31.55 3.53 -14.01
CA TRP A 247 -30.57 4.51 -13.50
C TRP A 247 -29.38 4.77 -14.43
N ALA A 248 -29.15 3.96 -15.47
CA ALA A 248 -28.12 4.22 -16.48
C ALA A 248 -28.55 5.32 -17.48
N ASP A 249 -29.85 5.59 -17.58
CA ASP A 249 -30.44 6.60 -18.46
C ASP A 249 -30.50 8.00 -17.82
N LEU A 250 -30.06 8.13 -16.58
CA LEU A 250 -30.08 9.37 -15.82
C LEU A 250 -29.33 10.49 -16.55
N ARG A 251 -29.99 11.65 -16.73
CA ARG A 251 -29.55 12.81 -17.55
C ARG A 251 -29.48 12.57 -19.06
N ASP A 252 -29.85 11.39 -19.55
CA ASP A 252 -30.04 11.17 -20.99
C ASP A 252 -31.49 11.54 -21.35
N GLU A 253 -31.69 12.81 -21.69
CA GLU A 253 -33.02 13.43 -21.86
C GLU A 253 -33.50 13.39 -23.32
N GLN A 254 -32.59 13.19 -24.27
CA GLN A 254 -32.87 13.10 -25.71
C GLN A 254 -33.30 11.67 -26.09
N ARG A 255 -34.50 11.28 -25.64
CA ARG A 255 -35.12 9.97 -25.85
C ARG A 255 -36.45 10.15 -26.59
N GLY A 256 -36.78 9.22 -27.49
CA GLY A 256 -37.95 9.37 -28.35
C GLY A 256 -38.00 8.35 -29.49
N VAL A 257 -38.58 8.74 -30.64
CA VAL A 257 -38.71 7.89 -31.83
C VAL A 257 -38.16 8.58 -33.06
N VAL A 258 -37.63 7.82 -34.02
CA VAL A 258 -37.00 8.36 -35.23
C VAL A 258 -37.99 8.32 -36.40
N LEU A 259 -38.30 9.48 -36.95
CA LEU A 259 -39.01 9.62 -38.21
C LEU A 259 -38.01 9.55 -39.36
N CYS A 260 -38.17 8.59 -40.27
CA CYS A 260 -37.28 8.37 -41.40
C CYS A 260 -38.04 8.58 -42.71
N ASP A 261 -37.46 9.36 -43.62
CA ASP A 261 -37.89 9.44 -45.01
C ASP A 261 -37.12 8.40 -45.83
N PRO A 262 -37.73 7.34 -46.37
CA PRO A 262 -37.00 6.25 -47.01
C PRO A 262 -36.36 6.68 -48.34
N SER A 263 -36.99 7.60 -49.07
CA SER A 263 -36.49 8.08 -50.37
C SER A 263 -35.21 8.92 -50.26
N THR A 264 -35.00 9.59 -49.13
CA THR A 264 -33.81 10.42 -48.87
C THR A 264 -32.89 9.87 -47.78
N LEU A 265 -33.34 8.85 -47.04
CA LEU A 265 -32.76 8.38 -45.79
C LEU A 265 -32.52 9.51 -44.76
N ALA A 266 -33.29 10.60 -44.81
CA ALA A 266 -33.25 11.63 -43.78
C ALA A 266 -33.94 11.13 -42.51
N CYS A 267 -33.27 11.27 -41.36
CA CYS A 267 -33.79 10.83 -40.06
C CYS A 267 -33.91 12.01 -39.08
N GLU A 268 -35.09 12.18 -38.49
CA GLU A 268 -35.42 13.19 -37.49
C GLU A 268 -35.81 12.49 -36.18
N MET A 269 -35.23 12.89 -35.03
CA MET A 269 -35.62 12.37 -33.72
C MET A 269 -36.75 13.21 -33.14
N LEU A 270 -37.94 12.63 -33.01
CA LEU A 270 -39.05 13.21 -32.26
C LEU A 270 -38.81 12.90 -30.77
N VAL A 271 -38.60 13.94 -29.95
CA VAL A 271 -38.31 13.78 -28.51
C VAL A 271 -39.60 13.57 -27.72
N ASN A 272 -39.64 12.54 -26.88
CA ASN A 272 -40.78 12.23 -26.03
C ASN A 272 -40.85 13.20 -24.82
N PRO A 273 -41.92 14.00 -24.67
CA PRO A 273 -42.06 14.92 -23.52
C PRO A 273 -42.18 14.19 -22.18
N HIS A 274 -42.52 12.91 -22.17
CA HIS A 274 -42.63 12.05 -20.98
C HIS A 274 -41.39 11.15 -20.75
N ALA A 275 -40.31 11.39 -21.49
CA ALA A 275 -39.09 10.58 -21.42
C ALA A 275 -38.44 10.55 -20.03
N ILE A 276 -38.39 11.70 -19.35
CA ILE A 276 -37.62 11.90 -18.12
C ILE A 276 -38.33 11.24 -16.94
N GLY A 277 -37.70 10.21 -16.38
CA GLY A 277 -38.20 9.49 -15.20
C GLY A 277 -37.23 9.46 -14.03
N TYR A 278 -35.95 9.78 -14.23
CA TYR A 278 -34.91 9.66 -13.21
C TYR A 278 -34.23 11.01 -12.98
N THR A 279 -34.02 11.38 -11.71
CA THR A 279 -33.38 12.64 -11.32
C THR A 279 -32.48 12.47 -10.09
N THR A 280 -31.74 13.52 -9.75
CA THR A 280 -30.86 13.61 -8.58
C THR A 280 -31.19 14.82 -7.72
N ILE A 281 -31.06 14.69 -6.41
CA ILE A 281 -31.16 15.81 -5.46
C ILE A 281 -30.09 15.65 -4.36
N ASP A 282 -29.58 16.73 -3.79
CA ASP A 282 -28.68 16.62 -2.63
C ASP A 282 -29.48 16.26 -1.37
N VAL A 283 -28.88 15.48 -0.46
CA VAL A 283 -29.52 15.12 0.80
C VAL A 283 -29.79 16.32 1.69
N ASN A 284 -28.95 17.35 1.65
CA ASN A 284 -29.13 18.52 2.50
C ASN A 284 -30.35 19.34 2.04
N ASP A 285 -30.51 19.56 0.72
CA ASP A 285 -31.70 20.25 0.15
C ASP A 285 -33.03 19.59 0.59
N VAL A 286 -33.04 18.26 0.74
CA VAL A 286 -34.19 17.49 1.22
C VAL A 286 -34.43 17.68 2.71
N LEU A 287 -33.38 17.57 3.52
CA LEU A 287 -33.48 17.70 4.98
C LEU A 287 -33.82 19.13 5.42
N ASP A 288 -33.30 20.13 4.69
CA ASP A 288 -33.54 21.56 4.92
C ASP A 288 -34.88 22.04 4.33
N GLY A 289 -35.58 21.18 3.58
CA GLY A 289 -36.91 21.46 3.02
C GLY A 289 -36.92 22.43 1.83
N THR A 290 -35.77 22.70 1.21
CA THR A 290 -35.61 23.63 0.08
C THR A 290 -35.87 22.99 -1.29
N VAL A 291 -36.66 21.91 -1.32
CA VAL A 291 -36.88 21.08 -2.50
C VAL A 291 -37.91 21.68 -3.45
N ASP A 292 -37.53 21.82 -4.74
CA ASP A 292 -38.52 22.02 -5.81
C ASP A 292 -39.32 20.72 -6.03
N VAL A 293 -40.54 20.69 -5.48
CA VAL A 293 -41.47 19.56 -5.59
C VAL A 293 -41.80 19.24 -7.05
N ALA A 294 -41.92 20.25 -7.93
CA ALA A 294 -42.23 20.02 -9.35
C ALA A 294 -41.05 19.37 -10.10
N ALA A 295 -39.81 19.60 -9.66
CA ALA A 295 -38.64 18.94 -10.23
C ALA A 295 -38.54 17.45 -9.88
N ILE A 296 -39.11 17.00 -8.76
CA ILE A 296 -38.97 15.62 -8.24
C ILE A 296 -40.24 14.76 -8.25
N ALA A 297 -41.43 15.37 -8.24
CA ALA A 297 -42.70 14.67 -8.23
C ALA A 297 -42.80 13.71 -9.44
N GLU A 298 -43.40 12.55 -9.20
CA GLU A 298 -43.54 11.47 -10.19
C GLU A 298 -42.24 10.96 -10.82
N LYS A 299 -41.06 11.25 -10.26
CA LYS A 299 -39.77 10.71 -10.74
C LYS A 299 -39.17 9.73 -9.73
N HIS A 300 -38.20 8.97 -10.19
CA HIS A 300 -37.29 8.23 -9.33
C HIS A 300 -36.12 9.13 -8.95
N VAL A 301 -35.87 9.31 -7.66
CA VAL A 301 -34.84 10.24 -7.14
C VAL A 301 -33.62 9.49 -6.61
N MET A 302 -32.42 9.93 -6.99
CA MET A 302 -31.17 9.51 -6.35
C MET A 302 -30.66 10.63 -5.45
N LEU A 303 -30.51 10.32 -4.16
CA LEU A 303 -29.89 11.21 -3.18
C LEU A 303 -28.38 11.31 -3.43
N LEU A 304 -27.86 12.53 -3.40
CA LEU A 304 -26.44 12.89 -3.43
C LEU A 304 -25.98 13.40 -2.06
N GLY A 305 -24.68 13.65 -1.91
CA GLY A 305 -24.08 14.16 -0.66
C GLY A 305 -23.66 13.07 0.33
N GLU A 306 -23.29 13.50 1.55
CA GLU A 306 -22.83 12.60 2.62
C GLU A 306 -24.01 11.92 3.32
N LEU A 307 -24.34 10.72 2.84
CA LEU A 307 -25.41 9.87 3.38
C LEU A 307 -24.92 9.04 4.57
N THR A 308 -25.63 9.15 5.69
CA THR A 308 -25.64 8.18 6.78
C THR A 308 -26.94 7.38 6.74
N ARG A 309 -27.03 6.24 7.45
CA ARG A 309 -28.26 5.41 7.52
C ARG A 309 -29.47 6.23 7.99
N PHE A 310 -29.26 7.13 8.94
CA PHE A 310 -30.25 8.09 9.43
C PHE A 310 -30.62 9.14 8.37
N LYS A 311 -29.64 9.91 7.85
CA LYS A 311 -29.91 10.93 6.82
C LYS A 311 -30.63 10.35 5.59
N TYR A 312 -30.21 9.18 5.13
CA TYR A 312 -30.84 8.48 4.01
C TYR A 312 -32.30 8.09 4.30
N ALA A 313 -32.58 7.51 5.46
CA ALA A 313 -33.95 7.12 5.83
C ALA A 313 -34.87 8.36 5.94
N THR A 314 -34.42 9.41 6.64
CA THR A 314 -35.18 10.65 6.81
C THR A 314 -35.46 11.33 5.47
N ALA A 315 -34.44 11.55 4.65
CA ALA A 315 -34.59 12.17 3.33
C ALA A 315 -35.42 11.31 2.38
N ARG A 316 -35.31 9.98 2.44
CA ARG A 316 -36.17 9.07 1.67
C ARG A 316 -37.64 9.25 2.03
N ASP A 317 -37.96 9.23 3.32
CA ASP A 317 -39.34 9.25 3.78
C ASP A 317 -39.99 10.63 3.54
N GLN A 318 -39.20 11.71 3.62
CA GLN A 318 -39.60 13.05 3.13
C GLN A 318 -39.85 13.06 1.61
N LEU A 319 -38.95 12.52 0.78
CA LEU A 319 -39.15 12.47 -0.68
C LEU A 319 -40.42 11.69 -1.06
N LEU A 320 -40.67 10.56 -0.40
CA LEU A 320 -41.87 9.75 -0.63
C LEU A 320 -43.16 10.51 -0.25
N SER A 321 -43.15 11.35 0.80
CA SER A 321 -44.30 12.20 1.14
C SER A 321 -44.52 13.35 0.16
N LEU A 322 -43.49 13.76 -0.59
CA LEU A 322 -43.54 14.76 -1.67
C LEU A 322 -43.92 14.17 -3.05
N GLY A 323 -44.38 12.91 -3.13
CA GLY A 323 -44.87 12.31 -4.38
C GLY A 323 -43.79 11.73 -5.31
N VAL A 324 -42.60 11.45 -4.79
CA VAL A 324 -41.53 10.73 -5.51
C VAL A 324 -41.90 9.25 -5.69
N ARG A 325 -41.75 8.71 -6.91
CA ARG A 325 -42.10 7.30 -7.23
C ARG A 325 -41.24 6.29 -6.47
N SER A 326 -39.93 6.57 -6.36
CA SER A 326 -39.02 5.79 -5.54
C SER A 326 -37.70 6.51 -5.34
N VAL A 327 -37.07 6.33 -4.18
CA VAL A 327 -35.69 6.74 -3.96
C VAL A 327 -34.73 5.57 -4.23
N ARG A 328 -33.58 5.83 -4.85
CA ARG A 328 -32.55 4.80 -5.09
C ARG A 328 -32.02 4.26 -3.76
N ASN A 329 -32.03 2.94 -3.60
CA ASN A 329 -31.44 2.27 -2.43
C ASN A 329 -29.97 2.67 -2.23
N TRP A 330 -29.66 3.22 -1.06
CA TRP A 330 -28.30 3.49 -0.61
C TRP A 330 -27.64 2.20 -0.12
N SER A 331 -26.41 1.94 -0.58
CA SER A 331 -25.57 0.84 -0.11
C SER A 331 -24.29 1.41 0.48
N PRO A 332 -24.05 1.28 1.81
CA PRO A 332 -22.85 1.82 2.45
C PRO A 332 -21.56 1.05 2.11
N MET A 333 -21.67 -0.17 1.56
CA MET A 333 -20.54 -1.03 1.22
C MET A 333 -20.37 -1.12 -0.31
N GLY A 334 -19.66 -0.14 -0.89
CA GLY A 334 -19.00 -0.30 -2.19
C GLY A 334 -17.61 -0.93 -2.02
N PRO A 335 -17.11 -1.73 -2.97
CA PRO A 335 -15.80 -2.35 -2.84
C PRO A 335 -14.67 -1.29 -2.78
N VAL A 336 -13.78 -1.44 -1.80
CA VAL A 336 -12.57 -0.62 -1.67
C VAL A 336 -11.66 -0.89 -2.87
N ILE A 337 -11.32 0.17 -3.60
CA ILE A 337 -10.42 0.09 -4.76
C ILE A 337 -8.98 -0.03 -4.26
N GLN A 338 -8.44 -1.25 -4.21
CA GLN A 338 -6.99 -1.45 -4.16
C GLN A 338 -6.37 -0.99 -5.49
N ALA A 339 -5.40 -0.09 -5.41
CA ALA A 339 -4.67 0.41 -6.57
C ALA A 339 -3.70 -0.65 -7.10
N GLY A 340 -4.15 -1.50 -8.03
CA GLY A 340 -3.29 -2.53 -8.62
C GLY A 340 -3.89 -3.39 -9.74
N HIS A 341 -5.21 -3.42 -9.93
CA HIS A 341 -5.84 -4.26 -10.96
C HIS A 341 -6.64 -3.44 -11.99
N ARG A 342 -6.53 -3.84 -13.26
CA ARG A 342 -7.12 -3.13 -14.41
C ARG A 342 -8.65 -3.16 -14.34
N ALA A 343 -9.26 -2.04 -14.68
CA ALA A 343 -10.68 -1.79 -14.46
C ALA A 343 -11.63 -2.79 -15.18
N SER A 344 -12.31 -3.59 -14.37
CA SER A 344 -13.60 -4.22 -14.66
C SER A 344 -14.42 -4.22 -13.37
N GLY A 345 -15.69 -3.78 -13.42
CA GLY A 345 -16.59 -3.82 -12.26
C GLY A 345 -16.52 -2.63 -11.29
N ALA A 346 -16.65 -1.39 -11.77
CA ALA A 346 -16.96 -0.23 -10.92
C ALA A 346 -17.95 0.73 -11.62
N PHE A 347 -19.16 0.85 -11.06
CA PHE A 347 -20.19 1.84 -11.41
C PHE A 347 -20.52 1.98 -12.90
N GLY A 348 -20.90 0.87 -13.52
CA GLY A 348 -21.62 0.82 -14.81
C GLY A 348 -22.76 -0.19 -14.73
N ALA A 349 -23.76 -0.03 -15.61
CA ALA A 349 -24.99 -0.83 -15.63
C ALA A 349 -24.72 -2.35 -15.42
N SER A 350 -25.34 -2.92 -14.38
CA SER A 350 -25.45 -4.36 -14.24
C SER A 350 -26.31 -4.91 -15.39
N VAL A 351 -25.85 -6.01 -15.99
CA VAL A 351 -26.63 -6.85 -16.92
C VAL A 351 -28.07 -7.04 -16.37
N PRO A 352 -29.12 -6.92 -17.19
CA PRO A 352 -30.50 -7.03 -16.72
C PRO A 352 -30.73 -8.33 -15.94
N SER A 353 -31.37 -8.20 -14.77
CA SER A 353 -31.64 -9.32 -13.85
C SER A 353 -32.84 -10.18 -14.29
N SER A 354 -32.95 -10.46 -15.59
CA SER A 354 -34.11 -11.13 -16.23
C SER A 354 -33.83 -12.57 -16.67
N ASP A 355 -32.60 -13.08 -16.54
CA ASP A 355 -32.18 -14.45 -16.89
C ASP A 355 -32.70 -15.53 -15.88
N ALA A 356 -33.93 -15.37 -15.36
CA ALA A 356 -34.44 -16.12 -14.21
C ALA A 356 -35.93 -16.55 -14.25
N ALA A 357 -36.46 -16.89 -15.44
CA ALA A 357 -37.56 -17.84 -15.77
C ALA A 357 -37.81 -17.78 -17.31
N VAL A 358 -38.80 -18.38 -18.01
CA VAL A 358 -39.92 -19.32 -17.73
C VAL A 358 -39.92 -20.37 -18.86
N GLN A 359 -40.34 -21.61 -18.59
CA GLN A 359 -40.84 -22.60 -19.56
C GLN A 359 -41.92 -23.41 -18.78
N GLU A 360 -43.11 -23.77 -19.26
CA GLU A 360 -43.67 -23.84 -20.63
C GLU A 360 -45.21 -23.86 -20.61
N LEU A 361 -45.88 -23.55 -21.74
CA LEU A 361 -47.26 -23.95 -22.03
C LEU A 361 -47.46 -24.12 -23.56
N GLU A 362 -47.75 -25.35 -24.00
CA GLU A 362 -48.18 -25.69 -25.36
C GLU A 362 -49.71 -25.82 -25.47
N GLN A 363 -50.24 -25.70 -26.71
CA GLN A 363 -51.47 -26.33 -27.23
C GLN A 363 -51.61 -25.98 -28.74
N PRO A 364 -52.46 -26.66 -29.55
CA PRO A 364 -53.20 -27.92 -29.34
C PRO A 364 -53.07 -28.93 -30.53
N ALA A 365 -53.62 -30.15 -30.37
CA ALA A 365 -54.03 -31.03 -31.47
C ALA A 365 -55.16 -31.99 -31.01
N GLU A 366 -56.02 -32.43 -31.94
CA GLU A 366 -57.31 -33.09 -31.69
C GLU A 366 -57.29 -34.63 -31.85
N ASP A 367 -58.35 -35.28 -31.34
CA ASP A 367 -58.90 -36.62 -31.62
C ASP A 367 -57.97 -37.87 -31.62
N SER A 368 -58.29 -38.94 -30.88
CA SER A 368 -59.50 -39.75 -31.17
C SER A 368 -59.93 -40.74 -30.07
N VAL A 369 -61.26 -40.92 -30.01
CA VAL A 369 -62.11 -42.06 -29.59
C VAL A 369 -61.43 -43.36 -29.08
N GLU A 370 -61.78 -43.80 -27.86
CA GLU A 370 -62.57 -45.03 -27.65
C GLU A 370 -63.25 -45.07 -26.27
N ARG A 371 -64.38 -45.79 -26.18
CA ARG A 371 -65.12 -46.04 -24.92
C ARG A 371 -64.65 -47.38 -24.39
N ASP A 372 -64.56 -47.55 -23.06
CA ASP A 372 -65.14 -48.78 -22.52
C ASP A 372 -65.63 -48.72 -21.06
N THR A 373 -66.69 -49.52 -20.88
CA THR A 373 -67.32 -50.12 -19.70
C THR A 373 -67.05 -49.68 -18.25
N LYS A 374 -68.18 -49.66 -17.51
CA LYS A 374 -68.29 -49.62 -16.04
C LYS A 374 -67.46 -50.72 -15.35
N SER A 375 -66.91 -50.39 -14.18
CA SER A 375 -66.72 -51.37 -13.10
C SER A 375 -66.89 -50.72 -11.74
N ASP A 376 -67.79 -51.27 -10.92
CA ASP A 376 -67.84 -50.98 -9.49
C ASP A 376 -66.64 -51.65 -8.82
N ILE A 377 -65.77 -50.88 -8.16
CA ILE A 377 -64.69 -51.42 -7.32
C ILE A 377 -64.69 -50.69 -5.98
N SER A 378 -65.13 -51.40 -4.93
CA SER A 378 -64.94 -51.02 -3.54
C SER A 378 -63.46 -51.12 -3.17
N VAL A 379 -62.84 -49.99 -2.81
CA VAL A 379 -61.43 -49.94 -2.40
C VAL A 379 -61.32 -50.11 -0.87
N PRO A 380 -60.47 -51.01 -0.35
CA PRO A 380 -60.32 -51.21 1.10
C PRO A 380 -59.58 -50.03 1.75
N LEU A 381 -60.21 -49.37 2.73
CA LEU A 381 -59.65 -48.21 3.45
C LEU A 381 -58.75 -48.61 4.64
N GLU A 382 -57.97 -49.69 4.51
CA GLU A 382 -56.98 -50.09 5.52
C GLU A 382 -55.65 -50.43 4.84
N THR A 383 -54.83 -49.41 4.63
CA THR A 383 -53.39 -49.59 4.38
C THR A 383 -52.61 -48.70 5.33
N GLU A 384 -51.69 -49.29 6.09
CA GLU A 384 -50.88 -48.58 7.09
C GLU A 384 -49.92 -47.58 6.41
N ILE A 385 -50.37 -46.33 6.34
CA ILE A 385 -49.50 -45.16 6.10
C ILE A 385 -48.48 -45.11 7.24
N GLY A 386 -47.19 -45.11 6.86
CA GLY A 386 -46.04 -45.46 7.70
C GLY A 386 -45.72 -44.50 8.86
N PRO A 387 -44.57 -44.69 9.53
CA PRO A 387 -44.24 -43.98 10.77
C PRO A 387 -44.23 -42.46 10.60
N THR A 388 -44.74 -41.75 11.62
CA THR A 388 -44.77 -40.29 11.68
C THR A 388 -43.35 -39.70 11.59
N PRO A 389 -43.11 -38.67 10.75
CA PRO A 389 -41.76 -38.11 10.56
C PRO A 389 -41.13 -37.62 11.87
N HIS A 390 -39.82 -37.85 12.01
CA HIS A 390 -39.06 -37.53 13.23
C HIS A 390 -38.58 -36.07 13.24
N ARG A 391 -38.26 -35.54 14.42
CA ARG A 391 -37.70 -34.20 14.60
C ARG A 391 -36.25 -34.18 14.09
N LEU A 392 -35.95 -33.26 13.17
CA LEU A 392 -34.61 -33.08 12.61
C LEU A 392 -33.68 -32.38 13.63
N ASP A 393 -32.72 -33.11 14.20
CA ASP A 393 -31.67 -32.55 15.05
C ASP A 393 -30.41 -32.25 14.22
N LEU A 394 -30.25 -30.97 13.85
CA LEU A 394 -29.11 -30.51 13.06
C LEU A 394 -27.76 -30.72 13.78
N GLY A 395 -27.72 -30.77 15.11
CA GLY A 395 -26.50 -30.99 15.89
C GLY A 395 -26.05 -32.47 15.87
N ALA A 396 -27.02 -33.39 15.91
CA ALA A 396 -26.78 -34.81 15.69
C ALA A 396 -26.38 -35.10 14.23
N GLU A 397 -27.08 -34.50 13.26
CA GLU A 397 -26.74 -34.67 11.85
C GLU A 397 -25.37 -34.08 11.49
N ALA A 398 -24.97 -32.95 12.09
CA ALA A 398 -23.61 -32.40 11.93
C ALA A 398 -22.53 -33.38 12.40
N GLN A 399 -22.79 -34.10 13.51
CA GLN A 399 -21.88 -35.14 14.01
C GLN A 399 -21.84 -36.35 13.07
N ASN A 400 -22.99 -36.81 12.57
CA ASN A 400 -23.07 -37.94 11.64
C ASN A 400 -22.39 -37.62 10.30
N TYR A 401 -22.67 -36.44 9.74
CA TYR A 401 -22.01 -35.92 8.56
C TYR A 401 -20.49 -36.00 8.71
N VAL A 402 -19.90 -35.33 9.70
CA VAL A 402 -18.44 -35.35 9.90
C VAL A 402 -17.91 -36.76 10.11
N LYS A 403 -18.58 -37.65 10.85
CA LYS A 403 -18.16 -39.06 10.99
C LYS A 403 -18.10 -39.82 9.66
N THR A 404 -18.96 -39.49 8.69
CA THR A 404 -18.96 -40.12 7.36
C THR A 404 -17.92 -39.55 6.39
N LEU A 405 -17.22 -38.47 6.76
CA LEU A 405 -16.19 -37.85 5.93
C LEU A 405 -14.81 -38.48 6.11
N SER A 406 -14.11 -38.73 5.01
CA SER A 406 -12.65 -38.70 4.95
C SER A 406 -12.20 -37.24 5.06
N LEU A 407 -11.38 -36.90 6.05
CA LEU A 407 -10.86 -35.53 6.23
C LEU A 407 -9.40 -35.45 5.76
N ASP A 408 -8.95 -34.25 5.41
CA ASP A 408 -7.54 -33.99 5.10
C ASP A 408 -6.64 -34.15 6.34
N SER A 409 -5.34 -34.34 6.10
CA SER A 409 -4.34 -34.57 7.14
C SER A 409 -4.22 -33.45 8.19
N SER A 410 -4.65 -32.21 7.89
CA SER A 410 -4.73 -31.12 8.87
C SER A 410 -5.98 -31.18 9.77
N LEU A 411 -7.08 -31.75 9.27
CA LEU A 411 -8.38 -31.78 9.93
C LEU A 411 -8.68 -33.11 10.65
N GLU A 412 -8.18 -34.23 10.14
CA GLU A 412 -8.34 -35.56 10.73
C GLU A 412 -7.94 -35.63 12.22
N PRO A 413 -6.73 -35.18 12.66
CA PRO A 413 -6.37 -35.18 14.09
C PRO A 413 -7.26 -34.27 14.95
N ARG A 414 -8.00 -33.35 14.34
CA ARG A 414 -8.89 -32.37 15.01
C ARG A 414 -10.37 -32.62 14.75
N ARG A 415 -10.74 -33.82 14.28
CA ARG A 415 -12.13 -34.23 14.00
C ARG A 415 -13.11 -33.96 15.16
N LYS A 416 -12.66 -34.09 16.41
CA LYS A 416 -13.47 -33.78 17.60
C LYS A 416 -13.77 -32.29 17.74
N GLU A 417 -12.77 -31.44 17.57
CA GLU A 417 -12.92 -29.98 17.56
C GLU A 417 -13.79 -29.52 16.38
N LEU A 418 -13.64 -30.17 15.21
CA LEU A 418 -14.45 -29.90 14.03
C LEU A 418 -15.95 -30.15 14.30
N ILE A 419 -16.30 -31.29 14.92
CA ILE A 419 -17.68 -31.59 15.33
C ILE A 419 -18.20 -30.54 16.32
N GLN A 420 -17.40 -30.20 17.34
CA GLN A 420 -17.78 -29.21 18.36
C GLN A 420 -18.01 -27.82 17.75
N ALA A 421 -17.13 -27.35 16.87
CA ALA A 421 -17.28 -26.08 16.17
C ALA A 421 -18.59 -26.03 15.35
N GLY A 422 -18.94 -27.11 14.66
CA GLY A 422 -20.19 -27.22 13.90
C GLY A 422 -21.43 -27.14 14.78
N GLN A 423 -21.45 -27.92 15.86
CA GLN A 423 -22.54 -27.92 16.84
C GLN A 423 -22.70 -26.56 17.52
N ARG A 424 -21.59 -25.89 17.88
CA ARG A 424 -21.60 -24.53 18.46
C ARG A 424 -22.11 -23.48 17.47
N VAL A 425 -21.72 -23.53 16.20
CA VAL A 425 -22.26 -22.62 15.16
C VAL A 425 -23.76 -22.82 15.00
N ILE A 426 -24.24 -24.07 14.97
CA ILE A 426 -25.68 -24.37 14.87
C ILE A 426 -26.42 -23.81 16.08
N GLN A 427 -25.91 -24.02 17.30
CA GLN A 427 -26.50 -23.50 18.54
C GLN A 427 -26.51 -21.95 18.56
N ALA A 428 -25.39 -21.29 18.29
CA ALA A 428 -25.33 -19.82 18.27
C ALA A 428 -26.20 -19.21 17.17
N SER A 429 -26.43 -19.93 16.06
CA SER A 429 -27.32 -19.46 14.98
C SER A 429 -28.81 -19.49 15.34
N SER A 430 -29.22 -20.24 16.37
CA SER A 430 -30.62 -20.25 16.80
C SER A 430 -30.99 -19.02 17.62
N THR A 431 -30.04 -18.50 18.41
CA THR A 431 -30.17 -17.29 19.23
C THR A 431 -29.87 -15.98 18.50
N PHE A 432 -29.30 -16.04 17.29
CA PHE A 432 -28.95 -14.86 16.50
C PHE A 432 -30.13 -14.39 15.64
N THR A 433 -30.60 -13.17 15.86
CA THR A 433 -31.68 -12.55 15.07
C THR A 433 -31.11 -11.77 13.88
N ASN A 434 -31.97 -11.43 12.90
CA ASN A 434 -31.53 -10.61 11.76
C ASN A 434 -31.23 -9.15 12.14
N GLU A 435 -31.61 -8.70 13.34
CA GLU A 435 -31.38 -7.33 13.80
C GLU A 435 -30.00 -7.17 14.47
N ASP A 436 -29.39 -8.25 14.95
CA ASP A 436 -28.07 -8.31 15.62
C ASP A 436 -26.86 -8.17 14.67
N SER A 437 -27.06 -7.56 13.49
CA SER A 437 -26.04 -7.43 12.42
C SER A 437 -24.81 -6.58 12.82
N GLU A 438 -24.86 -5.92 13.98
CA GLU A 438 -23.80 -5.07 14.54
C GLU A 438 -23.16 -5.67 15.81
N ALA A 439 -23.54 -6.88 16.23
CA ALA A 439 -22.92 -7.57 17.37
C ALA A 439 -21.47 -7.99 17.08
N GLU A 440 -20.55 -7.65 17.99
CA GLU A 440 -19.17 -8.14 17.96
C GLU A 440 -19.14 -9.63 18.33
N ILE A 441 -19.07 -10.49 17.31
CA ILE A 441 -18.91 -11.94 17.46
C ILE A 441 -17.43 -12.26 17.50
N HIS A 442 -16.95 -12.74 18.64
CA HIS A 442 -15.57 -13.21 18.76
C HIS A 442 -15.46 -14.73 18.59
N TYR A 443 -14.41 -15.19 17.92
CA TYR A 443 -14.19 -16.61 17.70
C TYR A 443 -13.95 -17.40 19.01
N HIS A 444 -13.47 -16.73 20.07
CA HIS A 444 -13.17 -17.38 21.35
C HIS A 444 -14.41 -17.91 22.07
N ASP A 445 -15.60 -17.32 21.87
CA ASP A 445 -16.86 -17.84 22.42
C ASP A 445 -17.21 -19.26 21.94
N PHE A 446 -16.60 -19.67 20.82
CA PHE A 446 -16.81 -20.98 20.21
C PHE A 446 -15.85 -22.07 20.72
N PHE A 447 -14.85 -21.73 21.56
CA PHE A 447 -13.90 -22.69 22.17
C PHE A 447 -13.74 -22.50 23.68
N GLY A 448 -13.87 -23.59 24.43
CA GLY A 448 -13.65 -23.59 25.88
C GLY A 448 -14.45 -24.68 26.57
N GLU A 449 -13.95 -25.14 27.72
CA GLU A 449 -14.58 -26.20 28.53
C GLU A 449 -15.89 -25.75 29.20
N ASN A 450 -16.09 -24.44 29.39
CA ASN A 450 -17.33 -23.83 29.87
C ASN A 450 -17.50 -22.42 29.27
N PRO A 451 -18.38 -22.21 28.27
CA PRO A 451 -18.66 -20.88 27.74
C PRO A 451 -19.71 -20.17 28.61
N GLY A 452 -19.51 -18.88 28.86
CA GLY A 452 -20.58 -18.01 29.31
C GLY A 452 -21.67 -17.86 28.22
N PRO A 453 -22.87 -17.35 28.56
CA PRO A 453 -23.85 -17.00 27.55
C PRO A 453 -23.26 -15.94 26.61
N VAL A 454 -23.31 -16.20 25.29
CA VAL A 454 -22.88 -15.25 24.25
C VAL A 454 -23.54 -13.90 24.52
N THR A 455 -22.72 -12.86 24.71
CA THR A 455 -23.15 -11.70 25.47
C THR A 455 -24.09 -10.78 24.70
N SER A 456 -25.38 -10.84 25.04
CA SER A 456 -26.17 -9.62 25.20
C SER A 456 -26.34 -9.33 26.70
N GLN A 457 -25.87 -8.17 27.15
CA GLN A 457 -26.14 -7.73 28.52
C GLN A 457 -27.61 -7.32 28.64
N GLY A 458 -28.49 -8.26 28.97
CA GLY A 458 -29.91 -7.90 29.09
C GLY A 458 -30.97 -8.99 29.20
N SER A 459 -30.66 -10.28 29.37
CA SER A 459 -31.72 -11.24 29.76
C SER A 459 -31.23 -12.49 30.48
N ALA A 460 -31.13 -12.40 31.82
CA ALA A 460 -30.98 -13.57 32.69
C ALA A 460 -32.29 -14.39 32.84
N THR A 461 -33.33 -14.08 32.06
CA THR A 461 -34.67 -14.69 32.16
C THR A 461 -35.07 -15.48 30.90
N LEU A 462 -34.25 -15.49 29.84
CA LEU A 462 -34.53 -16.19 28.57
C LEU A 462 -33.70 -17.47 28.34
N ALA A 463 -32.97 -17.94 29.36
CA ALA A 463 -32.20 -19.21 29.32
C ALA A 463 -33.09 -20.47 29.35
N ARG A 464 -34.18 -20.48 28.57
CA ARG A 464 -35.09 -21.62 28.36
C ARG A 464 -35.63 -21.75 26.93
N ALA A 465 -35.27 -20.84 26.02
CA ALA A 465 -35.77 -20.81 24.64
C ALA A 465 -35.09 -21.86 23.72
N SER A 466 -35.31 -23.16 24.00
CA SER A 466 -34.98 -24.26 23.08
C SER A 466 -35.90 -25.48 23.29
N SER A 467 -37.22 -25.27 23.23
CA SER A 467 -38.20 -26.37 23.27
C SER A 467 -39.60 -26.04 22.81
N ASP A 468 -40.04 -24.79 22.94
CA ASP A 468 -41.47 -24.51 23.04
C ASP A 468 -42.13 -24.38 21.66
N VAL A 469 -42.59 -25.54 21.17
CA VAL A 469 -43.43 -25.66 19.99
C VAL A 469 -44.77 -24.97 20.26
N PHE A 470 -45.09 -23.92 19.51
CA PHE A 470 -46.38 -23.24 19.60
C PHE A 470 -47.47 -24.12 18.98
N VAL A 471 -48.29 -24.73 19.84
CA VAL A 471 -49.45 -25.54 19.44
C VAL A 471 -50.62 -24.61 19.08
N ALA A 472 -50.71 -24.25 17.80
CA ALA A 472 -51.76 -23.40 17.23
C ALA A 472 -53.01 -24.22 16.91
N GLU A 473 -53.75 -24.58 17.95
CA GLU A 473 -55.08 -25.20 17.86
C GLU A 473 -56.14 -24.15 18.24
N PRO A 474 -57.01 -23.69 17.32
CA PRO A 474 -57.97 -22.62 17.61
C PRO A 474 -59.08 -23.11 18.58
N GLN A 475 -59.41 -22.28 19.57
CA GLN A 475 -60.57 -22.47 20.45
C GLN A 475 -61.74 -21.56 20.08
N SER A 476 -61.47 -20.28 19.81
CA SER A 476 -62.49 -19.32 19.38
C SER A 476 -61.90 -18.21 18.51
N LEU A 477 -62.71 -17.72 17.58
CA LEU A 477 -62.43 -16.55 16.76
C LEU A 477 -63.59 -15.56 16.92
N THR A 478 -63.31 -14.35 17.39
CA THR A 478 -64.27 -13.26 17.50
C THR A 478 -63.88 -12.15 16.53
N ILE A 479 -64.76 -11.83 15.59
CA ILE A 479 -64.57 -10.84 14.53
C ILE A 479 -65.57 -9.71 14.78
N LYS A 480 -65.11 -8.46 14.81
CA LYS A 480 -65.96 -7.29 14.98
C LYS A 480 -65.65 -6.22 13.94
N ASN A 481 -66.67 -5.73 13.24
CA ASN A 481 -66.59 -4.65 12.25
C ASN A 481 -65.40 -4.78 11.26
N PHE A 482 -65.16 -5.98 10.74
CA PHE A 482 -63.99 -6.33 9.93
C PHE A 482 -64.43 -6.90 8.57
N LEU A 483 -63.97 -6.29 7.48
CA LEU A 483 -64.38 -6.59 6.09
C LEU A 483 -65.90 -6.78 5.96
N GLY A 484 -66.40 -7.97 5.59
CA GLY A 484 -67.82 -8.26 5.42
C GLY A 484 -68.63 -8.40 6.73
N VAL A 485 -67.97 -8.47 7.89
CA VAL A 485 -68.64 -8.60 9.19
C VAL A 485 -69.01 -7.22 9.74
N GLN A 486 -70.31 -7.00 9.93
CA GLN A 486 -70.87 -5.89 10.71
C GLN A 486 -71.25 -6.42 12.10
N GLY A 487 -71.12 -5.60 13.15
CA GLY A 487 -71.38 -6.05 14.52
C GLY A 487 -70.30 -7.02 15.00
N VAL A 488 -70.70 -8.09 15.71
CA VAL A 488 -69.81 -9.11 16.27
C VAL A 488 -70.22 -10.50 15.77
N LEU A 489 -69.29 -11.22 15.15
CA LEU A 489 -69.40 -12.63 14.77
C LEU A 489 -68.41 -13.45 15.61
N THR A 490 -68.92 -14.45 16.34
CA THR A 490 -68.09 -15.36 17.15
C THR A 490 -68.22 -16.78 16.62
N ILE A 491 -67.09 -17.42 16.34
CA ILE A 491 -66.96 -18.83 15.95
C ILE A 491 -66.31 -19.59 17.11
N ASP A 492 -67.05 -20.55 17.68
CA ASP A 492 -66.56 -21.46 18.73
C ASP A 492 -66.12 -22.79 18.08
N PHE A 493 -64.81 -23.06 18.10
CA PHE A 493 -64.23 -24.27 17.49
C PHE A 493 -64.45 -25.52 18.34
N LYS A 494 -64.86 -25.41 19.62
CA LYS A 494 -65.16 -26.55 20.49
C LYS A 494 -66.63 -26.95 20.45
N ARG A 495 -67.54 -25.99 20.26
CA ARG A 495 -69.01 -26.20 20.33
C ARG A 495 -69.73 -26.10 18.99
N GLY A 496 -69.19 -25.35 18.02
CA GLY A 496 -69.83 -25.10 16.72
C GLY A 496 -69.20 -25.84 15.52
N LEU A 497 -68.00 -26.40 15.68
CA LEU A 497 -67.20 -26.99 14.60
C LEU A 497 -66.52 -28.29 15.05
N PRO A 498 -67.09 -29.47 14.80
CA PRO A 498 -66.41 -30.73 15.13
C PRO A 498 -65.12 -30.88 14.29
N ARG A 499 -64.11 -31.55 14.86
CA ARG A 499 -62.82 -31.78 14.18
C ARG A 499 -63.02 -32.66 12.95
N GLY A 500 -62.54 -32.21 11.80
CA GLY A 500 -62.78 -32.86 10.52
C GLY A 500 -62.65 -31.92 9.34
N LEU A 501 -63.38 -32.25 8.27
CA LEU A 501 -63.42 -31.47 7.03
C LEU A 501 -64.63 -30.53 7.04
N VAL A 502 -64.38 -29.23 6.90
CA VAL A 502 -65.39 -28.17 7.01
C VAL A 502 -65.48 -27.46 5.66
N PHE A 503 -66.66 -27.47 5.04
CA PHE A 503 -66.92 -26.72 3.80
C PHE A 503 -67.60 -25.39 4.13
N LEU A 504 -67.00 -24.28 3.73
CA LEU A 504 -67.59 -22.95 3.82
C LEU A 504 -68.11 -22.52 2.45
N VAL A 505 -69.43 -22.42 2.32
CA VAL A 505 -70.15 -22.33 1.04
C VAL A 505 -71.07 -21.10 1.05
N GLY A 506 -71.32 -20.49 -0.11
CA GLY A 506 -72.19 -19.31 -0.22
C GLY A 506 -71.85 -18.46 -1.44
N ASP A 507 -72.76 -17.55 -1.81
CA ASP A 507 -72.67 -16.76 -3.05
C ASP A 507 -71.42 -15.87 -3.12
N ASN A 508 -71.09 -15.37 -4.30
CA ASN A 508 -70.00 -14.40 -4.46
C ASN A 508 -70.34 -13.13 -3.66
N GLY A 509 -69.40 -12.64 -2.85
CA GLY A 509 -69.64 -11.50 -1.95
C GLY A 509 -70.25 -11.85 -0.58
N SER A 510 -70.64 -13.11 -0.32
CA SER A 510 -71.18 -13.57 1.00
C SER A 510 -70.20 -13.50 2.19
N GLY A 511 -68.99 -12.98 1.98
CA GLY A 511 -68.00 -12.79 3.04
C GLY A 511 -67.13 -14.00 3.39
N LYS A 512 -67.23 -15.16 2.72
CA LYS A 512 -66.48 -16.40 3.04
C LYS A 512 -65.00 -16.20 3.41
N SER A 513 -64.19 -15.61 2.53
CA SER A 513 -62.76 -15.39 2.79
C SER A 513 -62.49 -14.42 3.96
N THR A 514 -63.49 -13.66 4.45
CA THR A 514 -63.35 -12.78 5.63
C THR A 514 -62.89 -13.55 6.87
N ILE A 515 -63.30 -14.81 7.02
CA ILE A 515 -62.90 -15.63 8.17
C ILE A 515 -61.40 -15.98 8.08
N VAL A 516 -60.94 -16.38 6.90
CA VAL A 516 -59.53 -16.67 6.63
C VAL A 516 -58.70 -15.39 6.82
N GLU A 517 -59.13 -14.28 6.21
CA GLU A 517 -58.50 -12.96 6.35
C GLU A 517 -58.45 -12.49 7.81
N ALA A 518 -59.50 -12.73 8.61
CA ALA A 518 -59.52 -12.38 10.02
C ALA A 518 -58.48 -13.18 10.82
N MET A 519 -58.37 -14.49 10.58
CA MET A 519 -57.36 -15.34 11.25
C MET A 519 -55.93 -14.90 10.88
N VAL A 520 -55.66 -14.58 9.62
CA VAL A 520 -54.32 -14.14 9.18
C VAL A 520 -54.01 -12.73 9.69
N TRP A 521 -54.95 -11.79 9.56
CA TRP A 521 -54.75 -10.42 10.03
C TRP A 521 -54.59 -10.33 11.54
N CYS A 522 -55.31 -11.14 12.31
CA CYS A 522 -55.16 -11.20 13.76
C CYS A 522 -53.74 -11.59 14.18
N GLN A 523 -53.16 -12.61 13.54
CA GLN A 523 -51.81 -13.12 13.84
C GLN A 523 -50.70 -12.20 13.30
N PHE A 524 -50.83 -11.69 12.08
CA PHE A 524 -49.73 -11.05 11.34
C PHE A 524 -49.93 -9.58 10.95
N GLY A 525 -51.13 -9.01 11.18
CA GLY A 525 -51.48 -7.64 10.77
C GLY A 525 -51.55 -7.41 9.26
N ARG A 526 -51.44 -8.47 8.46
CA ARG A 526 -51.48 -8.47 6.99
C ARG A 526 -52.66 -9.32 6.51
N CYS A 527 -53.28 -8.90 5.41
CA CYS A 527 -54.27 -9.68 4.68
C CYS A 527 -53.62 -10.47 3.54
N ILE A 528 -54.24 -11.57 3.14
CA ILE A 528 -53.82 -12.44 2.04
C ILE A 528 -53.97 -11.70 0.71
N ARG A 529 -55.11 -11.03 0.50
CA ARG A 529 -55.38 -10.23 -0.69
C ARG A 529 -54.39 -9.07 -0.81
N SER A 530 -53.67 -9.04 -1.93
CA SER A 530 -52.77 -7.94 -2.26
C SER A 530 -53.53 -6.62 -2.43
N GLY A 531 -52.94 -5.51 -1.97
CA GLY A 531 -53.49 -4.15 -2.13
C GLY A 531 -54.37 -3.62 -0.99
N LEU A 532 -54.77 -4.44 -0.01
CA LEU A 532 -55.48 -3.95 1.18
C LEU A 532 -54.54 -3.18 2.13
N ALA A 533 -54.78 -1.88 2.33
CA ALA A 533 -54.11 -1.09 3.34
C ALA A 533 -54.68 -1.35 4.74
N ALA A 534 -53.94 -0.99 5.78
CA ALA A 534 -54.32 -1.27 7.17
C ALA A 534 -55.61 -0.56 7.65
N ASN A 535 -56.21 0.33 6.86
CA ASN A 535 -57.53 0.92 7.14
C ASN A 535 -58.68 0.20 6.42
N ASP A 536 -58.39 -0.54 5.36
CA ASP A 536 -59.37 -1.13 4.44
C ASP A 536 -59.94 -2.45 4.98
N VAL A 537 -59.35 -2.93 6.08
CA VAL A 537 -59.84 -4.06 6.88
C VAL A 537 -61.07 -3.72 7.72
N ILE A 538 -61.38 -2.43 7.89
CA ILE A 538 -62.53 -1.97 8.67
C ILE A 538 -63.76 -2.06 7.80
N ASN A 539 -64.85 -2.63 8.31
CA ASN A 539 -66.12 -2.67 7.59
C ASN A 539 -66.61 -1.24 7.22
N ASP A 540 -66.92 -1.01 5.95
CA ASP A 540 -67.27 0.31 5.40
C ASP A 540 -68.52 0.93 6.05
N THR A 541 -69.49 0.09 6.46
CA THR A 541 -70.74 0.55 7.09
C THR A 541 -70.52 0.97 8.54
N ALA A 542 -69.63 0.30 9.27
CA ALA A 542 -69.31 0.60 10.67
C ALA A 542 -68.25 1.71 10.82
N GLY A 543 -67.24 1.74 9.93
CA GLY A 543 -66.19 2.77 9.83
C GLY A 543 -65.18 2.86 10.99
N LYS A 544 -65.43 2.18 12.13
CA LYS A 544 -64.62 2.19 13.35
C LYS A 544 -64.92 0.98 14.26
N ASP A 545 -64.22 0.91 15.40
CA ASP A 545 -64.42 -0.14 16.43
C ASP A 545 -64.21 -1.55 15.89
N CYS A 546 -63.23 -1.70 14.98
CA CYS A 546 -62.82 -2.97 14.39
C CYS A 546 -61.85 -3.72 15.32
N SER A 547 -62.11 -4.99 15.54
CA SER A 547 -61.23 -5.87 16.31
C SER A 547 -61.38 -7.33 15.89
N VAL A 548 -60.27 -8.06 15.82
CA VAL A 548 -60.27 -9.52 15.70
C VAL A 548 -59.53 -10.11 16.90
N SER A 549 -60.08 -11.17 17.48
CA SER A 549 -59.51 -11.92 18.60
C SER A 549 -59.50 -13.41 18.29
N LEU A 550 -58.34 -14.05 18.38
CA LEU A 550 -58.14 -15.48 18.13
C LEU A 550 -57.50 -16.13 19.36
N ALA A 551 -58.20 -17.09 19.95
CA ALA A 551 -57.76 -17.85 21.13
C ALA A 551 -57.31 -19.27 20.75
N PHE A 552 -56.24 -19.76 21.37
CA PHE A 552 -55.60 -21.05 21.08
C PHE A 552 -55.65 -22.01 22.28
N SER A 553 -55.42 -23.32 22.05
CA SER A 553 -55.55 -24.34 23.09
C SER A 553 -54.44 -24.36 24.13
N ASN A 554 -53.28 -23.81 23.78
CA ASN A 554 -52.17 -23.52 24.68
C ASN A 554 -52.42 -22.33 25.64
N GLY A 555 -53.62 -21.73 25.61
CA GLY A 555 -54.02 -20.63 26.49
C GLY A 555 -53.69 -19.23 25.96
N TYR A 556 -52.93 -19.10 24.87
CA TYR A 556 -52.66 -17.79 24.26
C TYR A 556 -53.89 -17.26 23.52
N THR A 557 -54.14 -15.96 23.64
CA THR A 557 -55.11 -15.22 22.83
C THR A 557 -54.43 -13.99 22.26
N ILE A 558 -54.57 -13.78 20.94
CA ILE A 558 -54.09 -12.59 20.25
C ILE A 558 -55.32 -11.76 19.88
N THR A 559 -55.32 -10.47 20.23
CA THR A 559 -56.38 -9.53 19.86
C THR A 559 -55.78 -8.29 19.19
N ARG A 560 -56.24 -7.98 17.99
CA ARG A 560 -55.75 -6.84 17.20
C ARG A 560 -56.90 -5.86 16.96
N HIS A 561 -56.71 -4.60 17.36
CA HIS A 561 -57.69 -3.52 17.20
C HIS A 561 -57.34 -2.58 16.04
N ARG A 562 -58.35 -1.95 15.44
CA ARG A 562 -58.19 -0.87 14.46
C ARG A 562 -59.30 0.18 14.58
N LYS A 563 -58.89 1.45 14.76
CA LYS A 563 -59.80 2.57 15.07
C LYS A 563 -60.80 2.25 16.21
N ASP A 564 -60.35 1.50 17.21
CA ASP A 564 -61.14 1.17 18.40
C ASP A 564 -61.18 2.34 19.38
N LYS A 565 -62.37 2.63 19.93
CA LYS A 565 -62.61 3.74 20.86
C LYS A 565 -61.74 3.68 22.11
N THR A 566 -61.42 2.49 22.61
CA THR A 566 -60.68 2.28 23.86
C THR A 566 -59.22 1.91 23.56
N TYR A 567 -59.01 0.95 22.66
CA TYR A 567 -57.71 0.34 22.38
C TYR A 567 -57.01 0.90 21.13
N LYS A 568 -57.64 1.83 20.40
CA LYS A 568 -57.10 2.50 19.20
C LYS A 568 -56.67 1.50 18.13
N ASN A 569 -55.36 1.29 17.99
CA ASN A 569 -54.73 0.35 17.05
C ASN A 569 -53.82 -0.66 17.77
N ARG A 570 -54.03 -0.86 19.08
CA ARG A 570 -53.20 -1.72 19.94
C ARG A 570 -53.37 -3.20 19.56
N ILE A 571 -52.29 -3.95 19.75
CA ILE A 571 -52.28 -5.41 19.70
C ILE A 571 -52.12 -5.86 21.16
N ILE A 572 -52.95 -6.81 21.59
CA ILE A 572 -52.96 -7.35 22.95
C ILE A 572 -52.74 -8.85 22.84
N VAL A 573 -51.70 -9.35 23.48
CA VAL A 573 -51.47 -10.79 23.67
C VAL A 573 -51.79 -11.11 25.12
N SER A 574 -52.58 -12.15 25.38
CA SER A 574 -52.83 -12.65 26.73
C SER A 574 -52.58 -14.15 26.81
N LEU A 575 -52.19 -14.62 28.01
CA LEU A 575 -52.01 -16.04 28.32
C LEU A 575 -52.98 -16.39 29.46
N ASN A 576 -53.89 -17.33 29.21
CA ASN A 576 -54.96 -17.72 30.15
C ASN A 576 -55.82 -16.54 30.65
N GLY A 577 -55.97 -15.50 29.83
CA GLY A 577 -56.71 -14.26 30.15
C GLY A 577 -55.84 -13.11 30.66
N GLU A 578 -54.61 -13.37 31.13
CA GLU A 578 -53.72 -12.34 31.67
C GLU A 578 -52.89 -11.64 30.56
N PRO A 579 -52.96 -10.30 30.41
CA PRO A 579 -52.19 -9.57 29.40
C PRO A 579 -50.68 -9.73 29.56
N GLN A 580 -50.01 -10.09 28.47
CA GLN A 580 -48.56 -10.26 28.39
C GLN A 580 -47.90 -8.94 27.99
N THR A 581 -47.83 -7.98 28.91
CA THR A 581 -47.34 -6.62 28.64
C THR A 581 -45.90 -6.56 28.12
N GLN A 582 -45.09 -7.60 28.36
CA GLN A 582 -43.74 -7.74 27.81
C GLN A 582 -43.71 -7.96 26.29
N MET A 583 -44.83 -8.37 25.68
CA MET A 583 -44.99 -8.52 24.23
C MET A 583 -45.39 -7.20 23.55
N GLU A 584 -45.76 -6.17 24.31
CA GLU A 584 -46.19 -4.87 23.78
C GLU A 584 -45.00 -3.91 23.72
N HIS A 585 -44.49 -3.68 22.51
CA HIS A 585 -43.35 -2.81 22.27
C HIS A 585 -43.79 -1.40 21.81
N PRO A 586 -42.88 -0.39 21.83
CA PRO A 586 -43.24 1.00 21.51
C PRO A 586 -43.79 1.22 20.10
N ASP A 587 -43.45 0.34 19.15
CA ASP A 587 -43.94 0.38 17.78
C ASP A 587 -44.61 -0.94 17.35
N ALA A 588 -45.47 -0.83 16.34
CA ALA A 588 -46.27 -1.97 15.87
C ALA A 588 -45.45 -3.02 15.10
N ARG A 589 -44.22 -2.71 14.67
CA ARG A 589 -43.35 -3.63 13.93
C ARG A 589 -42.53 -4.50 14.88
N THR A 590 -41.93 -3.93 15.93
CA THR A 590 -41.29 -4.71 17.01
C THR A 590 -42.32 -5.56 17.76
N THR A 591 -43.53 -5.03 17.99
CA THR A 591 -44.65 -5.82 18.53
C THR A 591 -45.02 -7.00 17.62
N GLN A 592 -45.02 -6.83 16.29
CA GLN A 592 -45.25 -7.95 15.37
C GLN A 592 -44.07 -8.94 15.35
N ALA A 593 -42.83 -8.48 15.44
CA ALA A 593 -41.67 -9.37 15.49
C ALA A 593 -41.70 -10.29 16.72
N ALA A 594 -42.06 -9.76 17.89
CA ALA A 594 -42.27 -10.56 19.10
C ALA A 594 -43.42 -11.57 18.94
N ILE A 595 -44.49 -11.22 18.22
CA ILE A 595 -45.60 -12.15 17.91
C ILE A 595 -45.17 -13.23 16.91
N ASP A 596 -44.39 -12.89 15.87
CA ASP A 596 -43.83 -13.86 14.91
C ASP A 596 -42.88 -14.86 15.62
N GLU A 597 -42.11 -14.39 16.61
CA GLU A 597 -41.27 -15.21 17.48
C GLU A 597 -42.12 -16.14 18.38
N LEU A 598 -43.13 -15.61 19.07
CA LEU A 598 -44.07 -16.38 19.89
C LEU A 598 -44.79 -17.47 19.07
N LEU A 599 -45.27 -17.12 17.87
CA LEU A 599 -45.93 -18.05 16.97
C LEU A 599 -44.93 -19.07 16.38
N GLY A 600 -43.63 -18.75 16.36
CA GLY A 600 -42.58 -19.60 15.79
C GLY A 600 -42.65 -19.73 14.26
N ILE A 601 -43.25 -18.74 13.58
CA ILE A 601 -43.54 -18.75 12.14
C ILE A 601 -43.78 -17.32 11.64
N ASP A 602 -43.23 -16.98 10.46
CA ASP A 602 -43.51 -15.69 9.80
C ASP A 602 -44.73 -15.76 8.85
N TYR A 603 -45.30 -14.60 8.52
CA TYR A 603 -46.46 -14.49 7.61
C TYR A 603 -46.29 -15.22 6.27
N GLU A 604 -45.14 -15.05 5.59
CA GLU A 604 -44.93 -15.63 4.25
C GLU A 604 -44.87 -17.17 4.34
N THR A 605 -44.23 -17.64 5.40
CA THR A 605 -44.04 -19.05 5.72
C THR A 605 -45.35 -19.68 6.24
N TYR A 606 -46.27 -18.91 6.82
CA TYR A 606 -47.64 -19.32 7.20
C TYR A 606 -48.58 -19.40 5.98
N VAL A 607 -48.63 -18.35 5.15
CA VAL A 607 -49.51 -18.28 3.96
C VAL A 607 -49.12 -19.29 2.87
N ARG A 608 -47.94 -19.91 2.97
CA ARG A 608 -47.47 -20.98 2.07
C ARG A 608 -47.62 -22.40 2.64
N SER A 609 -48.25 -22.58 3.81
CA SER A 609 -48.39 -23.92 4.41
C SER A 609 -49.65 -24.15 5.24
N VAL A 610 -50.14 -23.13 5.95
CA VAL A 610 -51.39 -23.21 6.73
C VAL A 610 -52.56 -22.74 5.87
N VAL A 611 -52.31 -21.83 4.92
CA VAL A 611 -53.28 -21.33 3.95
C VAL A 611 -52.93 -21.84 2.55
N LEU A 612 -53.87 -22.48 1.88
CA LEU A 612 -53.80 -22.89 0.48
C LEU A 612 -54.83 -22.06 -0.31
N GLY A 613 -54.49 -20.80 -0.58
CA GLY A 613 -55.30 -19.92 -1.45
C GLY A 613 -54.90 -20.04 -2.91
N HIS A 614 -55.79 -19.63 -3.83
CA HIS A 614 -55.57 -19.71 -5.28
C HIS A 614 -54.21 -19.13 -5.74
N GLU A 615 -53.82 -17.94 -5.27
CA GLU A 615 -52.51 -17.33 -5.58
C GLU A 615 -51.33 -18.09 -4.96
N SER A 616 -51.48 -18.60 -3.73
CA SER A 616 -50.42 -19.32 -3.00
C SER A 616 -50.12 -20.69 -3.63
N ALA A 617 -51.19 -21.44 -3.96
CA ALA A 617 -51.08 -22.68 -4.71
C ALA A 617 -50.44 -22.42 -6.08
N ALA A 618 -51.02 -21.52 -6.90
CA ALA A 618 -50.49 -21.19 -8.22
C ALA A 618 -49.02 -20.70 -8.17
N SER A 619 -48.63 -19.96 -7.13
CA SER A 619 -47.25 -19.55 -6.92
C SER A 619 -46.30 -20.73 -6.65
N PHE A 620 -46.73 -21.82 -6.01
CA PHE A 620 -45.90 -23.02 -5.89
C PHE A 620 -45.79 -23.73 -7.25
N LEU A 621 -46.92 -23.97 -7.93
CA LEU A 621 -46.97 -24.74 -9.19
C LEU A 621 -46.16 -24.05 -10.30
N ASN A 622 -46.30 -22.73 -10.42
CA ASN A 622 -45.68 -21.94 -11.49
C ASN A 622 -44.30 -21.37 -11.14
N SER A 623 -43.77 -21.67 -9.94
CA SER A 623 -42.44 -21.20 -9.56
C SER A 623 -41.30 -21.94 -10.27
N THR A 624 -40.16 -21.27 -10.48
CA THR A 624 -38.97 -21.88 -11.10
C THR A 624 -38.38 -23.00 -10.23
N LEU A 625 -37.57 -23.90 -10.81
CA LEU A 625 -36.86 -24.94 -10.03
C LEU A 625 -36.12 -24.37 -8.83
N THR A 626 -35.43 -23.22 -8.98
CA THR A 626 -34.76 -22.52 -7.89
C THR A 626 -35.74 -22.02 -6.82
N GLN A 627 -36.90 -21.49 -7.22
CA GLN A 627 -37.93 -21.03 -6.27
C GLN A 627 -38.61 -22.22 -5.57
N ARG A 628 -39.03 -23.26 -6.29
CA ARG A 628 -39.54 -24.53 -5.73
C ARG A 628 -38.56 -25.11 -4.72
N ARG A 629 -37.27 -25.20 -5.08
CA ARG A 629 -36.21 -25.67 -4.19
C ARG A 629 -36.07 -24.79 -2.94
N ASN A 630 -36.08 -23.46 -3.06
CA ASN A 630 -36.06 -22.58 -1.87
C ASN A 630 -37.33 -22.75 -1.01
N LEU A 631 -38.51 -22.93 -1.60
CA LEU A 631 -39.78 -23.15 -0.87
C LEU A 631 -39.79 -24.49 -0.12
N ILE A 632 -39.22 -25.54 -0.73
CA ILE A 632 -39.07 -26.85 -0.08
C ILE A 632 -37.98 -26.76 1.00
N GLU A 633 -36.82 -26.15 0.74
CA GLU A 633 -35.79 -25.89 1.75
C GLU A 633 -36.33 -25.07 2.94
N GLN A 634 -37.20 -24.08 2.71
CA GLN A 634 -37.89 -23.34 3.77
C GLN A 634 -38.87 -24.22 4.55
N SER A 635 -39.71 -25.00 3.84
CA SER A 635 -40.71 -25.89 4.46
C SER A 635 -40.09 -27.03 5.27
N LEU A 636 -38.88 -27.46 4.90
CA LEU A 636 -38.06 -28.46 5.61
C LEU A 636 -37.27 -27.88 6.80
N GLY A 637 -37.32 -26.56 7.04
CA GLY A 637 -36.60 -25.90 8.15
C GLY A 637 -35.12 -25.57 7.85
N LEU A 638 -34.67 -25.69 6.60
CA LEU A 638 -33.26 -25.52 6.19
C LEU A 638 -32.86 -24.04 5.99
N SER A 639 -33.72 -23.12 6.40
CA SER A 639 -33.43 -21.69 6.54
C SER A 639 -32.38 -21.44 7.63
N THR A 640 -32.42 -22.18 8.74
CA THR A 640 -31.42 -22.08 9.83
C THR A 640 -29.99 -22.35 9.35
N LEU A 641 -29.80 -23.32 8.44
CA LEU A 641 -28.48 -23.57 7.83
C LEU A 641 -27.93 -22.36 7.03
N THR A 642 -28.78 -21.45 6.56
CA THR A 642 -28.34 -20.18 5.95
C THR A 642 -27.77 -19.22 7.01
N ARG A 643 -28.39 -19.17 8.21
CA ARG A 643 -27.87 -18.43 9.37
C ARG A 643 -26.54 -19.02 9.86
N CYS A 644 -26.42 -20.35 9.95
CA CYS A 644 -25.15 -21.02 10.26
C CYS A 644 -24.03 -20.57 9.30
N GLY A 645 -24.29 -20.57 7.99
CA GLY A 645 -23.34 -20.11 6.98
C GLY A 645 -23.06 -18.60 7.00
N GLN A 646 -23.92 -17.76 7.57
CA GLN A 646 -23.62 -16.35 7.85
C GLN A 646 -22.72 -16.24 9.09
N MET A 647 -23.07 -16.90 10.18
CA MET A 647 -22.31 -16.97 11.44
C MET A 647 -20.86 -17.43 11.21
N SER A 648 -20.65 -18.54 10.49
CA SER A 648 -19.29 -19.01 10.15
C SER A 648 -18.46 -17.99 9.36
N ARG A 649 -19.10 -17.14 8.54
CA ARG A 649 -18.39 -16.07 7.80
C ARG A 649 -18.07 -14.85 8.66
N LEU A 650 -18.85 -14.58 9.71
CA LEU A 650 -18.55 -13.54 10.69
C LEU A 650 -17.37 -13.97 11.58
N ILE A 651 -17.39 -15.22 12.07
CA ILE A 651 -16.27 -15.82 12.83
C ILE A 651 -14.99 -15.86 11.98
N LEU A 652 -15.08 -16.22 10.69
CA LEU A 652 -13.92 -16.17 9.78
C LEU A 652 -13.38 -14.75 9.58
N LYS A 653 -14.25 -13.74 9.54
CA LYS A 653 -13.83 -12.33 9.42
C LYS A 653 -13.10 -11.85 10.68
N ASP A 654 -13.57 -12.23 11.86
CA ASP A 654 -12.91 -11.95 13.14
C ASP A 654 -11.51 -12.61 13.19
N LEU A 655 -11.42 -13.91 12.85
CA LEU A 655 -10.15 -14.62 12.71
C LEU A 655 -9.22 -14.02 11.64
N ASP A 656 -9.74 -13.59 10.49
CA ASP A 656 -8.95 -12.93 9.44
C ASP A 656 -8.38 -11.57 9.93
N LEU A 657 -9.11 -10.84 10.79
CA LEU A 657 -8.64 -9.60 11.39
C LEU A 657 -7.51 -9.86 12.40
N GLU A 658 -7.66 -10.83 13.31
CA GLU A 658 -6.61 -11.19 14.26
C GLU A 658 -5.35 -11.73 13.56
N VAL A 659 -5.51 -12.63 12.57
CA VAL A 659 -4.40 -13.11 11.74
C VAL A 659 -3.66 -11.94 11.09
N THR A 660 -4.41 -10.97 10.55
CA THR A 660 -3.82 -9.77 9.94
C THR A 660 -3.09 -8.90 10.98
N GLU A 661 -3.59 -8.80 12.22
CA GLU A 661 -2.94 -8.02 13.28
C GLU A 661 -1.67 -8.70 13.82
N ILE A 662 -1.69 -10.02 14.04
CA ILE A 662 -0.48 -10.77 14.41
C ILE A 662 0.56 -10.69 13.28
N GLN A 663 0.16 -10.78 12.01
CA GLN A 663 1.08 -10.58 10.88
C GLN A 663 1.70 -9.17 10.85
N LYS A 664 0.93 -8.11 11.16
CA LYS A 664 1.50 -6.75 11.31
C LYS A 664 2.49 -6.66 12.47
N ARG A 665 2.21 -7.32 13.61
CA ARG A 665 3.11 -7.37 14.78
C ARG A 665 4.41 -8.09 14.43
N ILE A 666 4.34 -9.27 13.80
CA ILE A 666 5.50 -10.01 13.29
C ILE A 666 6.34 -9.12 12.36
N ALA A 667 5.73 -8.53 11.33
CA ALA A 667 6.43 -7.62 10.42
C ALA A 667 6.94 -6.33 11.10
N GLY A 668 6.40 -5.96 12.25
CA GLY A 668 6.92 -4.90 13.12
C GLY A 668 8.19 -5.33 13.85
N VAL A 669 8.13 -6.47 14.54
CA VAL A 669 9.26 -7.09 15.27
C VAL A 669 10.43 -7.38 14.32
N GLU A 670 10.17 -7.93 13.13
CA GLU A 670 11.19 -8.20 12.09
C GLU A 670 11.93 -6.92 11.67
N ARG A 671 11.23 -5.81 11.43
CA ARG A 671 11.86 -4.52 11.10
C ARG A 671 12.73 -3.97 12.23
N VAL A 672 12.30 -4.14 13.49
CA VAL A 672 13.09 -3.72 14.66
C VAL A 672 14.31 -4.63 14.85
N MET A 673 14.15 -5.94 14.64
CA MET A 673 15.26 -6.90 14.63
C MET A 673 16.29 -6.55 13.56
N GLU A 674 15.87 -6.31 12.31
CA GLU A 674 16.77 -5.89 11.23
C GLU A 674 17.56 -4.61 11.57
N SER A 675 16.91 -3.60 12.16
CA SER A 675 17.58 -2.37 12.60
C SER A 675 18.61 -2.66 13.69
N ASN A 676 18.22 -3.39 14.73
CA ASN A 676 19.12 -3.78 15.82
C ASN A 676 20.28 -4.67 15.34
N GLU A 677 20.09 -5.54 14.33
CA GLU A 677 21.16 -6.34 13.72
C GLU A 677 22.11 -5.54 12.83
N ARG A 678 21.63 -4.47 12.17
CA ARG A 678 22.50 -3.51 11.47
C ARG A 678 23.33 -2.72 12.49
N GLU A 679 22.69 -2.13 13.49
CA GLU A 679 23.35 -1.40 14.57
C GLU A 679 24.36 -2.27 15.33
N GLN A 680 24.01 -3.52 15.69
CA GLN A 680 24.96 -4.41 16.36
C GLN A 680 26.17 -4.73 15.47
N ARG A 681 26.00 -4.89 14.16
CA ARG A 681 27.12 -5.07 13.23
C ARG A 681 28.03 -3.83 13.20
N ASP A 682 27.46 -2.63 13.20
CA ASP A 682 28.24 -1.39 13.12
C ASP A 682 28.90 -1.01 14.46
N LEU A 683 28.26 -1.32 15.60
CA LEU A 683 28.88 -1.27 16.92
C LEU A 683 30.06 -2.26 17.01
N LYS A 684 29.91 -3.52 16.56
CA LYS A 684 31.01 -4.51 16.52
C LYS A 684 32.15 -4.11 15.58
N LYS A 685 31.85 -3.50 14.42
CA LYS A 685 32.89 -2.93 13.54
C LYS A 685 33.65 -1.80 14.24
N SER A 686 32.93 -0.91 14.92
CA SER A 686 33.51 0.23 15.65
C SER A 686 34.36 -0.22 16.83
N GLN A 687 33.89 -1.21 17.61
CA GLN A 687 34.66 -1.89 18.66
C GLN A 687 35.96 -2.46 18.09
N LYS A 688 35.89 -3.28 17.02
CA LYS A 688 37.07 -3.88 16.38
C LYS A 688 38.07 -2.85 15.86
N ARG A 689 37.59 -1.74 15.30
CA ARG A 689 38.46 -0.64 14.86
C ARG A 689 39.19 0.00 16.05
N LEU A 690 38.48 0.25 17.14
CA LEU A 690 39.04 0.86 18.34
C LEU A 690 40.01 -0.06 19.10
N THR A 691 39.77 -1.38 19.14
CA THR A 691 40.78 -2.32 19.65
C THR A 691 42.02 -2.38 18.76
N LEU A 692 41.88 -2.40 17.43
CA LEU A 692 43.03 -2.30 16.51
C LEU A 692 43.80 -0.97 16.65
N GLU A 693 43.10 0.15 16.88
CA GLU A 693 43.74 1.45 17.21
C GLU A 693 44.49 1.37 18.56
N ALA A 694 43.89 0.78 19.59
CA ALA A 694 44.51 0.60 20.89
C ALA A 694 45.73 -0.34 20.84
N GLU A 695 45.67 -1.44 20.08
CA GLU A 695 46.79 -2.35 19.83
C GLU A 695 47.96 -1.62 19.14
N ARG A 696 47.67 -0.81 18.11
CA ARG A 696 48.69 0.03 17.46
C ARG A 696 49.33 1.01 18.42
N VAL A 697 48.54 1.69 19.26
CA VAL A 697 49.08 2.63 20.27
C VAL A 697 49.92 1.88 21.31
N ALA A 698 49.51 0.69 21.74
CA ALA A 698 50.28 -0.16 22.66
C ALA A 698 51.64 -0.55 22.04
N VAL A 699 51.67 -1.01 20.78
CA VAL A 699 52.93 -1.32 20.07
C VAL A 699 53.84 -0.09 19.97
N THR A 700 53.29 1.11 19.71
CA THR A 700 54.12 2.34 19.71
C THR A 700 54.62 2.74 21.10
N LEU A 701 53.84 2.46 22.16
CA LEU A 701 54.24 2.71 23.54
C LEU A 701 55.37 1.75 23.99
N ASP A 702 55.26 0.46 23.63
CA ASP A 702 56.28 -0.55 23.92
C ASP A 702 57.60 -0.24 23.19
N ALA A 703 57.52 0.18 21.92
CA ALA A 703 58.68 0.66 21.17
C ALA A 703 59.34 1.90 21.81
N ALA A 704 58.55 2.87 22.26
CA ALA A 704 59.05 4.05 22.98
C ALA A 704 59.68 3.67 24.34
N ALA A 705 59.13 2.68 25.04
CA ALA A 705 59.67 2.18 26.30
C ALA A 705 61.02 1.48 26.13
N GLN A 706 61.19 0.69 25.06
CA GLN A 706 62.47 0.06 24.74
C GLN A 706 63.54 1.13 24.41
N GLN A 707 63.19 2.17 23.67
CA GLN A 707 64.09 3.30 23.37
C GLN A 707 64.45 4.12 24.63
N HIS A 708 63.54 4.29 25.58
CA HIS A 708 63.84 4.95 26.85
C HIS A 708 64.80 4.10 27.71
N SER A 709 64.64 2.77 27.74
CA SER A 709 65.53 1.89 28.53
C SER A 709 66.96 1.81 27.97
N SER A 710 67.15 1.84 26.65
CA SER A 710 68.49 1.84 26.05
C SER A 710 69.20 3.16 26.27
N ALA A 711 68.48 4.29 26.17
CA ALA A 711 69.04 5.62 26.45
C ALA A 711 69.53 5.79 27.90
N GLN A 712 68.90 5.10 28.87
CA GLN A 712 69.34 5.11 30.28
C GLN A 712 70.56 4.22 30.55
N GLN A 713 70.86 3.23 29.70
CA GLN A 713 72.04 2.36 29.86
C GLN A 713 73.33 3.02 29.34
N GLU A 714 73.27 3.90 28.33
CA GLU A 714 74.45 4.63 27.82
C GLU A 714 74.98 5.73 28.77
N THR A 715 74.27 6.05 29.86
CA THR A 715 74.65 7.11 30.80
C THR A 715 75.54 6.69 31.98
N VAL A 716 76.00 5.43 32.05
CA VAL A 716 76.81 4.91 33.18
C VAL A 716 78.14 4.30 32.72
N GLU A 717 79.03 5.13 32.16
CA GLU A 717 80.47 4.88 32.17
C GLU A 717 81.22 6.06 32.81
N GLN A 718 81.94 5.78 33.90
CA GLN A 718 82.65 6.78 34.70
C GLN A 718 84.09 6.99 34.17
N GLY A 719 84.35 8.19 33.62
CA GLY A 719 85.71 8.70 33.40
C GLY A 719 86.13 9.69 34.50
N PRO A 720 87.43 9.94 34.72
CA PRO A 720 87.92 10.77 35.81
C PRO A 720 87.53 12.26 35.66
N THR A 721 87.28 12.93 36.78
CA THR A 721 86.71 14.29 36.80
C THR A 721 87.70 15.39 36.38
N PRO A 722 87.39 16.22 35.35
CA PRO A 722 88.25 17.33 34.92
C PRO A 722 88.56 18.38 36.01
N ALA A 723 87.75 18.44 37.07
CA ALA A 723 87.90 19.40 38.17
C ALA A 723 89.19 19.22 39.00
N GLN A 724 89.78 18.02 39.03
CA GLN A 724 91.02 17.77 39.79
C GLN A 724 92.24 18.35 39.07
N ASN A 725 92.36 18.12 37.75
CA ASN A 725 93.49 18.58 36.95
C ASN A 725 93.57 20.12 36.87
N LEU A 726 92.42 20.80 36.77
CA LEU A 726 92.36 22.26 36.67
C LEU A 726 92.97 22.95 37.89
N ALA A 727 92.70 22.42 39.09
CA ALA A 727 93.19 22.97 40.36
C ALA A 727 94.70 22.79 40.57
N GLU A 728 95.34 21.85 39.86
CA GLU A 728 96.78 21.61 39.94
C GLU A 728 97.55 22.53 38.99
N VAL A 729 97.05 22.76 37.77
CA VAL A 729 97.64 23.71 36.82
C VAL A 729 97.56 25.15 37.34
N ASP A 730 96.43 25.56 37.95
CA ASP A 730 96.28 26.90 38.55
C ASP A 730 97.33 27.18 39.66
N LYS A 731 97.69 26.17 40.47
CA LYS A 731 98.77 26.30 41.49
C LYS A 731 100.14 26.55 40.86
N ARG A 732 100.48 25.85 39.77
CA ARG A 732 101.77 25.98 39.07
C ARG A 732 101.91 27.36 38.40
N ILE A 733 100.83 27.89 37.83
CA ILE A 733 100.77 29.25 37.27
C ILE A 733 101.04 30.33 38.34
N ALA A 734 100.46 30.17 39.54
CA ALA A 734 100.66 31.12 40.64
C ALA A 734 102.14 31.18 41.09
N PHE A 735 102.81 30.04 41.18
CA PHE A 735 104.20 29.93 41.59
C PHE A 735 105.17 30.65 40.64
N ILE A 736 105.07 30.42 39.32
CA ILE A 736 105.96 31.08 38.34
C ILE A 736 105.74 32.59 38.31
N ARG A 737 104.50 33.06 38.45
CA ARG A 737 104.19 34.49 38.52
C ARG A 737 104.87 35.19 39.71
N GLN A 738 105.01 34.50 40.84
CA GLN A 738 105.69 35.03 42.03
C GLN A 738 107.21 35.20 41.78
N ASN A 739 107.83 34.25 41.06
CA ASN A 739 109.27 34.27 40.75
C ASN A 739 109.65 35.31 39.67
N MET A 740 108.74 35.66 38.77
CA MET A 740 108.99 36.67 37.73
C MET A 740 109.11 38.11 38.24
N LYS A 741 108.46 38.43 39.37
CA LYS A 741 108.30 39.80 39.84
C LYS A 741 109.61 40.57 40.08
N PRO A 742 110.60 40.06 40.85
CA PRO A 742 111.84 40.81 41.12
C PRO A 742 112.75 40.96 39.88
N LEU A 743 112.64 40.07 38.89
CA LEU A 743 113.43 40.14 37.65
C LEU A 743 112.97 41.27 36.71
N LEU A 744 111.68 41.61 36.75
CA LEU A 744 111.12 42.74 35.99
C LEU A 744 111.59 44.09 36.55
N GLU A 745 111.65 44.22 37.87
CA GLU A 745 112.01 45.46 38.57
C GLU A 745 113.48 45.90 38.37
N GLN A 746 114.37 44.98 37.91
CA GLN A 746 115.80 45.26 37.68
C GLN A 746 116.20 45.42 36.20
N ASN A 747 115.31 45.10 35.26
CA ASN A 747 115.63 45.03 33.83
C ASN A 747 116.07 46.38 33.24
N ASP A 748 115.41 47.48 33.62
CA ASP A 748 115.66 48.79 32.99
C ASP A 748 117.06 49.34 33.29
N SER A 749 117.57 49.08 34.50
CA SER A 749 118.96 49.44 34.88
C SER A 749 120.00 48.64 34.10
N ALA A 750 119.73 47.35 33.84
CA ALA A 750 120.61 46.49 33.07
C ALA A 750 120.76 46.95 31.61
N GLU A 751 119.67 47.40 30.97
CA GLU A 751 119.72 47.85 29.57
C GLU A 751 120.51 49.15 29.38
N ILE A 752 120.52 50.04 30.37
CA ILE A 752 121.26 51.32 30.32
C ILE A 752 122.77 51.06 30.33
N CYS A 753 123.26 50.18 31.22
CA CYS A 753 124.68 49.86 31.34
C CYS A 753 125.26 49.18 30.07
N ILE A 754 124.47 48.31 29.43
CA ILE A 754 124.87 47.65 28.16
C ILE A 754 125.04 48.67 27.02
N ALA A 755 124.15 49.67 26.93
CA ALA A 755 124.21 50.68 25.87
C ALA A 755 125.45 51.60 26.00
N PHE A 756 125.87 51.93 27.23
CA PHE A 756 127.01 52.81 27.48
C PHE A 756 128.35 52.24 27.00
N HIS A 757 128.64 50.99 27.34
CA HIS A 757 129.93 50.37 27.04
C HIS A 757 130.19 50.16 25.53
N ALA A 758 129.12 50.08 24.72
CA ALA A 758 129.21 49.96 23.27
C ALA A 758 129.74 51.25 22.60
N GLU A 759 129.38 52.42 23.11
CA GLU A 759 129.66 53.72 22.48
C GLU A 759 131.10 54.22 22.72
N ILE A 760 131.70 53.87 23.87
CA ILE A 760 133.13 54.12 24.13
C ILE A 760 134.01 53.31 23.17
N SER A 761 133.69 52.01 23.01
CA SER A 761 134.44 51.07 22.16
C SER A 761 134.36 51.39 20.66
N SER A 762 133.40 52.22 20.22
CA SER A 762 133.28 52.68 18.82
C SER A 762 134.13 53.94 18.57
N SER A 763 134.39 54.74 19.60
CA SER A 763 135.09 56.02 19.50
C SER A 763 136.61 55.83 19.48
N GLN A 764 137.14 55.06 20.44
CA GLN A 764 138.59 54.78 20.57
C GLN A 764 139.23 54.18 19.31
N ARG A 765 138.49 53.34 18.57
CA ARG A 765 138.97 52.71 17.32
C ARG A 765 139.16 53.69 16.16
N ARG A 766 138.43 54.82 16.15
CA ARG A 766 138.54 55.84 15.09
C ARG A 766 139.79 56.69 15.28
N LEU A 767 140.19 56.96 16.52
CA LEU A 767 141.34 57.82 16.84
C LEU A 767 142.70 57.18 16.48
N TRP A 768 142.85 55.88 16.77
CA TRP A 768 144.10 55.12 16.55
C TRP A 768 144.53 55.08 15.07
N LEU A 769 143.56 55.01 14.15
CA LEU A 769 143.80 54.93 12.70
C LEU A 769 144.41 56.20 12.10
N GLU A 770 144.04 57.38 12.60
CA GLU A 770 144.53 58.66 12.07
C GLU A 770 145.90 59.06 12.62
N GLN A 771 146.18 58.76 13.90
CA GLN A 771 147.52 58.99 14.49
C GLN A 771 148.61 58.24 13.71
N GLY A 772 148.33 57.02 13.26
CA GLY A 772 149.25 56.21 12.45
C GLY A 772 149.49 56.69 11.01
N ARG A 773 148.80 57.74 10.53
CA ARG A 773 149.05 58.36 9.21
C ARG A 773 150.05 59.51 9.29
N LEU A 774 149.92 60.37 10.31
CA LEU A 774 150.78 61.54 10.52
C LEU A 774 152.26 61.19 10.71
N GLU A 775 152.57 60.14 11.48
CA GLU A 775 153.97 59.78 11.77
C GLU A 775 154.74 59.29 10.53
N ARG A 776 154.04 58.71 9.54
CA ARG A 776 154.66 58.23 8.28
C ARG A 776 155.09 59.39 7.37
N LEU A 777 154.27 60.44 7.26
CA LEU A 777 154.58 61.66 6.52
C LEU A 777 155.82 62.38 7.10
N ARG A 778 155.94 62.39 8.43
CA ARG A 778 157.09 62.98 9.15
C ARG A 778 158.42 62.26 8.83
N ILE A 779 158.38 60.94 8.68
CA ILE A 779 159.56 60.13 8.35
C ILE A 779 160.02 60.35 6.91
N GLU A 780 159.10 60.45 5.93
CA GLU A 780 159.49 60.79 4.54
C GLU A 780 160.12 62.18 4.43
N TYR A 781 159.55 63.20 5.09
CA TYR A 781 160.06 64.58 5.05
C TYR A 781 161.52 64.67 5.55
N ASN A 782 161.81 64.10 6.72
CA ASN A 782 163.17 64.09 7.29
C ASN A 782 164.17 63.29 6.43
N ARG A 783 163.70 62.31 5.64
CA ARG A 783 164.56 61.53 4.73
C ARG A 783 164.97 62.33 3.49
N LEU A 784 164.17 63.31 3.07
CA LEU A 784 164.43 64.13 1.88
C LEU A 784 165.47 65.23 2.15
N ILE A 785 165.41 65.89 3.31
CA ILE A 785 166.35 66.97 3.68
C ILE A 785 167.79 66.43 3.81
N ASN A 786 167.96 65.26 4.43
CA ASN A 786 169.29 64.73 4.77
C ASN A 786 170.09 64.10 3.60
N GLN A 787 169.66 64.24 2.34
CA GLN A 787 170.33 63.63 1.16
C GLN A 787 170.74 64.66 0.10
N GLU A 788 171.00 65.91 0.49
CA GLU A 788 171.02 67.07 -0.40
C GLU A 788 172.22 67.22 -1.38
N ALA A 789 173.27 66.40 -1.27
CA ALA A 789 174.45 66.51 -2.14
C ALA A 789 174.61 65.32 -3.10
N ALA A 790 174.54 65.61 -4.43
CA ALA A 790 174.92 64.76 -5.58
C ALA A 790 173.84 63.90 -6.30
N ARG A 791 172.61 64.41 -6.54
CA ARG A 791 171.63 63.76 -7.46
C ARG A 791 170.98 64.73 -8.48
N PRO A 792 170.65 64.26 -9.71
CA PRO A 792 170.15 65.11 -10.80
C PRO A 792 168.67 65.53 -10.69
N THR A 793 168.30 66.58 -11.43
CA THR A 793 167.02 67.32 -11.30
C THR A 793 165.74 66.47 -11.37
N THR A 794 165.74 65.36 -12.12
CA THR A 794 164.55 64.49 -12.34
C THR A 794 164.18 63.62 -11.14
N TRP A 795 164.99 63.62 -10.08
CA TRP A 795 164.68 62.99 -8.80
C TRP A 795 163.82 63.91 -7.91
N TRP A 796 164.19 65.20 -7.82
CA TRP A 796 163.48 66.21 -7.02
C TRP A 796 162.03 66.41 -7.47
N ASP A 797 161.76 66.50 -8.77
CA ASP A 797 160.38 66.60 -9.29
C ASP A 797 159.51 65.39 -8.91
N ARG A 798 160.09 64.18 -8.90
CA ARG A 798 159.38 62.95 -8.48
C ARG A 798 159.15 62.87 -6.98
N ALA A 799 160.12 63.31 -6.17
CA ALA A 799 159.97 63.39 -4.72
C ALA A 799 158.86 64.40 -4.33
N GLN A 800 158.88 65.60 -4.93
CA GLN A 800 157.89 66.64 -4.68
C GLN A 800 156.47 66.21 -5.05
N GLN A 801 156.29 65.53 -6.20
CA GLN A 801 155.00 64.96 -6.62
C GLN A 801 154.50 63.79 -5.74
N ARG A 802 155.35 63.22 -4.87
CA ARG A 802 154.94 62.20 -3.91
C ARG A 802 154.39 62.85 -2.63
N CYS A 803 155.16 63.75 -2.02
CA CYS A 803 154.72 64.46 -0.81
C CYS A 803 153.44 65.28 -1.03
N LEU A 804 153.27 65.91 -2.21
CA LEU A 804 152.04 66.66 -2.53
C LEU A 804 150.78 65.77 -2.59
N ARG A 805 150.90 64.51 -3.03
CA ARG A 805 149.77 63.56 -3.08
C ARG A 805 149.38 63.03 -1.70
N GLU A 806 150.36 62.73 -0.85
CA GLU A 806 150.11 62.33 0.55
C GLU A 806 149.48 63.48 1.37
N LEU A 807 149.87 64.73 1.12
CA LEU A 807 149.23 65.92 1.72
C LEU A 807 147.77 66.12 1.27
N GLU A 808 147.43 65.79 0.03
CA GLU A 808 146.05 65.87 -0.47
C GLU A 808 145.13 64.79 0.15
N LEU A 809 145.67 63.61 0.49
CA LEU A 809 144.93 62.55 1.17
C LEU A 809 144.59 62.87 2.63
N VAL A 810 145.40 63.69 3.33
CA VAL A 810 145.09 64.16 4.69
C VAL A 810 143.98 65.23 4.67
N SER A 811 143.82 65.96 3.56
CA SER A 811 142.83 67.05 3.45
C SER A 811 141.38 66.57 3.25
N THR A 812 141.15 65.30 2.90
CA THR A 812 139.81 64.77 2.59
C THR A 812 139.12 64.07 3.76
N ALA A 813 139.88 63.67 4.80
CA ALA A 813 139.33 63.15 6.05
C ALA A 813 138.97 64.31 6.98
N GLN A 814 137.70 64.76 6.97
CA GLN A 814 137.26 65.91 7.78
C GLN A 814 137.26 65.63 9.30
N PRO A 815 137.99 66.41 10.12
CA PRO A 815 137.74 66.52 11.55
C PRO A 815 136.83 67.73 11.82
N VAL A 816 136.02 67.65 12.88
CA VAL A 816 135.16 68.75 13.35
C VAL A 816 135.80 69.38 14.61
N GLY A 817 135.75 70.72 14.71
CA GLY A 817 136.21 71.47 15.89
C GLY A 817 137.63 72.06 15.79
N LEU A 818 138.12 72.57 16.92
CA LEU A 818 139.41 73.29 17.06
C LEU A 818 140.65 72.60 16.43
N PRO A 819 140.80 71.25 16.42
CA PRO A 819 141.93 70.59 15.74
C PRO A 819 142.03 70.92 14.24
N LYS A 820 140.93 71.29 13.60
CA LYS A 820 140.85 71.64 12.17
C LYS A 820 141.70 72.87 11.82
N ILE A 821 141.77 73.86 12.71
CA ILE A 821 142.56 75.08 12.51
C ILE A 821 144.06 74.75 12.56
N ILE A 822 144.48 73.94 13.54
CA ILE A 822 145.87 73.54 13.78
C ILE A 822 146.40 72.66 12.63
N CYS A 823 145.55 71.76 12.11
CA CYS A 823 145.90 70.88 10.99
C CYS A 823 145.97 71.66 9.65
N LEU A 824 145.05 72.59 9.40
CA LEU A 824 145.11 73.45 8.21
C LEU A 824 146.35 74.36 8.20
N ALA A 825 146.74 74.91 9.36
CA ALA A 825 147.94 75.75 9.48
C ALA A 825 149.23 74.97 9.18
N THR A 826 149.37 73.73 9.69
CA THR A 826 150.55 72.89 9.43
C THR A 826 150.63 72.41 7.98
N ILE A 827 149.50 72.04 7.37
CA ILE A 827 149.43 71.70 5.93
C ILE A 827 149.83 72.89 5.05
N LEU A 828 149.37 74.10 5.37
CA LEU A 828 149.70 75.31 4.61
C LEU A 828 151.19 75.68 4.72
N ALA A 829 151.76 75.62 5.93
CA ALA A 829 153.18 75.91 6.18
C ALA A 829 154.09 74.98 5.36
N ILE A 830 153.86 73.67 5.41
CA ILE A 830 154.65 72.67 4.66
C ILE A 830 154.53 72.90 3.14
N ARG A 831 153.33 73.26 2.64
CA ARG A 831 153.09 73.52 1.21
C ARG A 831 153.83 74.76 0.69
N THR A 832 153.91 75.83 1.48
CA THR A 832 154.70 77.04 1.15
C THR A 832 156.22 76.79 1.17
N GLN A 833 156.73 76.01 2.14
CA GLN A 833 158.16 75.70 2.24
C GLN A 833 158.65 74.80 1.09
N LEU A 834 157.86 73.78 0.71
CA LEU A 834 158.14 72.92 -0.44
C LEU A 834 158.15 73.65 -1.80
N SER A 835 157.52 74.82 -1.90
CA SER A 835 157.49 75.61 -3.13
C SER A 835 158.64 76.64 -3.19
N ALA A 836 159.03 77.22 -2.06
CA ALA A 836 160.20 78.12 -1.96
C ALA A 836 161.52 77.44 -2.40
N LEU A 837 161.75 76.20 -1.95
CA LEU A 837 162.93 75.39 -2.33
C LEU A 837 163.09 75.23 -3.86
N LYS A 838 161.99 75.11 -4.60
CA LYS A 838 162.02 74.89 -6.05
C LYS A 838 162.42 76.14 -6.84
N VAL A 839 162.08 77.32 -6.34
CA VAL A 839 162.50 78.61 -6.91
C VAL A 839 164.01 78.80 -6.70
N TRP A 840 164.49 78.47 -5.50
CA TRP A 840 165.90 78.61 -5.13
C TRP A 840 166.81 77.69 -5.96
N ALA A 841 166.44 76.41 -6.13
CA ALA A 841 167.17 75.44 -6.96
C ALA A 841 167.20 75.79 -8.47
N ARG A 842 166.34 76.72 -8.91
CA ARG A 842 166.34 77.31 -10.27
C ARG A 842 167.22 78.55 -10.33
N MET A 843 167.11 79.47 -9.37
CA MET A 843 167.93 80.70 -9.33
C MET A 843 169.43 80.40 -9.16
N ALA A 844 169.80 79.44 -8.30
CA ALA A 844 171.19 79.06 -8.05
C ALA A 844 171.94 78.49 -9.27
N ARG A 845 171.24 78.16 -10.36
CA ARG A 845 171.85 77.74 -11.64
C ARG A 845 171.96 78.87 -12.68
N PHE A 846 171.17 79.94 -12.53
CA PHE A 846 171.12 81.04 -13.49
C PHE A 846 172.12 82.14 -13.15
N PHE A 847 172.32 82.40 -11.86
CA PHE A 847 173.33 83.35 -11.38
C PHE A 847 174.61 82.60 -10.98
N LYS A 848 175.67 82.76 -11.77
CA LYS A 848 177.05 82.54 -11.30
C LYS A 848 177.35 83.61 -10.25
N MET A 849 177.06 83.32 -8.98
CA MET A 849 177.39 84.17 -7.85
C MET A 849 178.08 83.38 -6.73
N ASP A 850 178.75 84.13 -5.86
CA ASP A 850 179.83 83.66 -5.01
C ASP A 850 179.36 82.71 -3.90
N LYS A 851 180.21 81.75 -3.52
CA LYS A 851 179.80 80.54 -2.79
C LYS A 851 179.58 80.72 -1.29
N ASP A 852 180.26 81.67 -0.66
CA ASP A 852 180.51 81.57 0.80
C ASP A 852 179.62 82.43 1.70
N LYS A 853 178.74 83.29 1.15
CA LYS A 853 177.99 84.26 1.99
C LYS A 853 176.55 83.90 2.35
N ASN A 854 175.89 83.02 1.60
CA ASN A 854 174.45 82.71 1.78
C ASN A 854 174.16 81.34 2.41
N LEU A 855 175.18 80.54 2.75
CA LEU A 855 174.97 79.18 3.28
C LEU A 855 174.43 79.17 4.73
N LYS A 856 174.84 80.15 5.55
CA LYS A 856 174.45 80.23 6.97
C LYS A 856 173.00 80.64 7.19
N ASP A 857 172.45 81.50 6.33
CA ASP A 857 171.03 81.89 6.41
C ASP A 857 170.10 80.72 6.04
N LEU A 858 170.59 79.78 5.21
CA LEU A 858 169.86 78.57 4.83
C LEU A 858 169.85 77.54 5.98
N GLU A 859 170.98 77.30 6.64
CA GLU A 859 171.05 76.42 7.82
C GLU A 859 170.16 76.94 8.97
N ALA A 860 170.16 78.25 9.23
CA ALA A 860 169.31 78.87 10.24
C ALA A 860 167.82 78.64 9.98
N ALA A 861 167.36 78.78 8.73
CA ALA A 861 165.97 78.57 8.35
C ALA A 861 165.51 77.11 8.49
N ILE A 862 166.39 76.14 8.22
CA ILE A 862 166.06 74.71 8.33
C ILE A 862 165.91 74.28 9.81
N VAL A 863 166.70 74.85 10.72
CA VAL A 863 166.65 74.53 12.16
C VAL A 863 165.37 75.02 12.83
N THR A 864 164.87 76.22 12.50
CA THR A 864 163.59 76.74 13.05
C THR A 864 162.41 75.84 12.69
N VAL A 865 162.34 75.37 11.44
CA VAL A 865 161.26 74.46 10.98
C VAL A 865 161.27 73.12 11.75
N GLY A 866 162.45 72.61 12.11
CA GLY A 866 162.58 71.39 12.91
C GLY A 866 162.13 71.54 14.38
N LEU A 867 162.19 72.74 14.95
CA LEU A 867 161.79 73.05 16.32
C LEU A 867 160.27 73.18 16.46
N ASP A 868 159.62 73.94 15.56
CA ASP A 868 158.16 74.16 15.60
C ASP A 868 157.40 72.84 15.45
N MET A 869 157.84 71.96 14.55
CA MET A 869 157.22 70.67 14.32
C MET A 869 157.25 69.74 15.55
N LYS A 870 158.24 69.89 16.43
CA LYS A 870 158.41 69.07 17.65
C LYS A 870 157.50 69.54 18.80
N ASN A 871 157.29 70.85 18.92
CA ASN A 871 156.41 71.42 19.94
C ASN A 871 154.93 71.13 19.66
N ILE A 872 154.52 71.17 18.38
CA ILE A 872 153.13 70.88 17.97
C ILE A 872 152.76 69.41 18.26
N THR A 873 153.65 68.43 18.03
CA THR A 873 153.39 67.02 18.35
C THR A 873 153.07 66.81 19.84
N ARG A 874 153.75 67.54 20.74
CA ARG A 874 153.57 67.39 22.19
C ARG A 874 152.25 67.98 22.70
N LEU A 875 151.78 69.08 22.10
CA LEU A 875 150.54 69.74 22.51
C LEU A 875 149.29 68.91 22.16
N VAL A 876 149.33 68.19 21.05
CA VAL A 876 148.20 67.38 20.55
C VAL A 876 147.94 66.16 21.45
N SER A 877 148.99 65.50 21.97
CA SER A 877 148.84 64.28 22.76
C SER A 877 148.22 64.49 24.16
N GLN A 878 148.38 65.68 24.77
CA GLN A 878 147.88 65.94 26.13
C GLN A 878 146.43 66.45 26.19
N LEU A 879 145.88 66.96 25.08
CA LEU A 879 144.50 67.49 25.04
C LEU A 879 143.44 66.45 24.57
N GLN A 880 143.84 65.23 24.23
CA GLN A 880 142.97 64.25 23.55
C GLN A 880 142.31 63.21 24.46
N PHE A 881 142.83 62.95 25.67
CA PHE A 881 142.32 61.87 26.53
C PHE A 881 141.05 62.26 27.31
N ASP A 882 141.00 63.48 27.85
CA ASP A 882 139.93 63.89 28.78
C ASP A 882 138.60 64.25 28.07
N THR A 883 138.64 64.54 26.76
CA THR A 883 137.45 64.96 26.00
C THR A 883 136.53 63.82 25.54
N GLU A 884 137.00 62.57 25.47
CA GLU A 884 136.22 61.48 24.86
C GLU A 884 135.27 60.77 25.84
N ALA A 885 135.61 60.68 27.13
CA ALA A 885 134.76 60.03 28.13
C ALA A 885 133.46 60.81 28.41
N ALA A 886 133.56 62.13 28.62
CA ALA A 886 132.40 63.00 28.88
C ALA A 886 131.41 63.03 27.69
N ALA A 887 131.91 62.93 26.46
CA ALA A 887 131.07 62.94 25.26
C ALA A 887 130.27 61.63 25.05
N ALA A 888 130.68 60.51 25.64
CA ALA A 888 129.99 59.23 25.53
C ALA A 888 128.77 59.15 26.46
N ILE A 889 128.90 59.59 27.73
CA ILE A 889 127.80 59.63 28.70
C ILE A 889 126.66 60.52 28.17
N ALA A 890 127.00 61.72 27.68
CA ALA A 890 126.03 62.68 27.14
C ALA A 890 125.21 62.12 25.95
N ARG A 891 125.82 61.33 25.06
CA ARG A 891 125.12 60.71 23.91
C ARG A 891 124.14 59.60 24.34
N VAL A 892 124.52 58.79 25.32
CA VAL A 892 123.67 57.70 25.84
C VAL A 892 122.49 58.27 26.62
N ALA A 893 122.73 59.31 27.43
CA ALA A 893 121.69 60.03 28.16
C ALA A 893 120.68 60.70 27.21
N ALA A 894 121.16 61.39 26.16
CA ALA A 894 120.30 62.03 25.16
C ALA A 894 119.42 61.04 24.39
N ASN A 895 119.99 59.90 23.94
CA ASN A 895 119.24 58.88 23.19
C ASN A 895 118.16 58.16 24.02
N ARG A 896 118.21 58.25 25.36
CA ARG A 896 117.21 57.66 26.28
C ARG A 896 116.39 58.70 27.05
N GLY A 897 116.56 60.01 26.77
CA GLY A 897 115.77 61.08 27.36
C GLY A 897 115.99 61.29 28.87
N MET A 898 117.19 61.02 29.38
CA MET A 898 117.53 61.05 30.81
C MET A 898 118.66 62.03 31.14
N ASP A 899 118.79 62.42 32.42
CA ASP A 899 119.84 63.36 32.84
C ASP A 899 121.24 62.72 32.81
N SER A 900 122.25 63.52 32.45
CA SER A 900 123.62 63.05 32.29
C SER A 900 124.26 62.58 33.60
N LYS A 901 123.83 63.09 34.76
CA LYS A 901 124.30 62.61 36.08
C LYS A 901 123.55 61.37 36.55
N GLU A 902 122.36 61.12 36.02
CA GLU A 902 121.56 59.93 36.35
C GLU A 902 122.05 58.70 35.59
N ALA A 903 122.34 58.85 34.29
CA ALA A 903 123.00 57.83 33.47
C ALA A 903 124.37 57.41 34.07
N GLU A 904 125.15 58.38 34.54
CA GLU A 904 126.46 58.15 35.18
C GLU A 904 126.36 57.31 36.46
N ARG A 905 125.33 57.54 37.29
CA ARG A 905 125.05 56.72 38.48
C ARG A 905 124.68 55.28 38.11
N VAL A 906 123.75 55.08 37.18
CA VAL A 906 123.28 53.74 36.78
C VAL A 906 124.43 52.90 36.20
N VAL A 907 125.28 53.50 35.36
CA VAL A 907 126.48 52.86 34.79
C VAL A 907 127.49 52.49 35.88
N SER A 908 127.67 53.32 36.91
CA SER A 908 128.61 53.04 38.01
C SER A 908 128.15 51.92 38.97
N ALA A 909 126.85 51.63 39.02
CA ALA A 909 126.25 50.75 40.03
C ALA A 909 126.12 49.27 39.60
N MET A 910 126.14 48.97 38.30
CA MET A 910 125.93 47.61 37.79
C MET A 910 127.01 47.20 36.77
N PRO A 911 127.80 46.14 37.01
CA PRO A 911 128.74 45.61 36.02
C PRO A 911 128.05 45.03 34.77
N LEU A 912 128.73 45.12 33.62
CA LEU A 912 128.23 44.67 32.32
C LEU A 912 127.87 43.17 32.26
N GLU A 913 128.55 42.33 33.05
CA GLU A 913 128.25 40.90 33.19
C GLU A 913 126.87 40.69 33.85
N THR A 914 126.64 41.34 34.99
CA THR A 914 125.43 41.19 35.82
C THR A 914 124.18 41.63 35.07
N ALA A 915 124.29 42.69 34.25
CA ALA A 915 123.23 43.18 33.38
C ALA A 915 122.74 42.14 32.35
N LYS A 916 123.62 41.25 31.87
CA LYS A 916 123.25 40.22 30.88
C LYS A 916 122.49 39.07 31.52
N THR A 917 122.93 38.59 32.69
CA THR A 917 122.33 37.43 33.37
C THR A 917 120.86 37.67 33.75
N ILE A 918 120.53 38.87 34.22
CA ILE A 918 119.14 39.25 34.60
C ILE A 918 118.20 39.13 33.38
N LYS A 919 118.66 39.56 32.20
CA LYS A 919 117.88 39.55 30.96
C LYS A 919 117.61 38.13 30.44
N GLU A 920 118.55 37.20 30.61
CA GLU A 920 118.38 35.79 30.23
C GLU A 920 117.40 35.05 31.14
N GLN A 921 117.50 35.25 32.46
CA GLN A 921 116.61 34.60 33.45
C GLN A 921 115.15 35.04 33.28
N LEU A 922 114.91 36.34 33.06
CA LEU A 922 113.57 36.87 32.76
C LEU A 922 112.97 36.21 31.51
N GLY A 923 113.77 36.02 30.46
CA GLY A 923 113.36 35.38 29.22
C GLY A 923 113.01 33.88 29.35
N HIS A 924 113.49 33.18 30.39
CA HIS A 924 113.06 31.80 30.67
C HIS A 924 111.66 31.77 31.30
N ALA A 925 111.47 32.50 32.40
CA ALA A 925 110.25 32.45 33.19
C ALA A 925 108.99 32.91 32.42
N VAL A 926 109.13 33.89 31.51
CA VAL A 926 108.03 34.34 30.62
C VAL A 926 107.47 33.20 29.75
N ARG A 927 108.35 32.32 29.22
CA ARG A 927 107.93 31.22 28.34
C ARG A 927 107.19 30.11 29.11
N GLU A 928 107.63 29.83 30.33
CA GLU A 928 107.05 28.80 31.20
C GLU A 928 105.68 29.20 31.76
N HIS A 929 105.45 30.50 31.99
CA HIS A 929 104.11 31.03 32.33
C HIS A 929 103.11 30.87 31.17
N TRP A 930 103.57 31.02 29.93
CA TRP A 930 102.73 30.95 28.73
C TRP A 930 102.25 29.52 28.43
N THR A 931 103.10 28.50 28.59
CA THR A 931 102.74 27.10 28.32
C THR A 931 101.67 26.59 29.26
N LEU A 932 101.79 26.85 30.58
CA LEU A 932 100.79 26.43 31.57
C LEU A 932 99.42 27.12 31.37
N GLN A 933 99.38 28.35 30.85
CA GLN A 933 98.12 29.02 30.50
C GLN A 933 97.37 28.31 29.35
N GLN A 934 98.08 27.69 28.40
CA GLN A 934 97.45 26.92 27.33
C GLN A 934 96.86 25.61 27.86
N GLU A 935 97.61 24.89 28.70
CA GLU A 935 97.18 23.64 29.34
C GLU A 935 95.90 23.82 30.17
N ARG A 936 95.85 24.91 30.96
CA ARG A 936 94.66 25.33 31.72
C ARG A 936 93.43 25.57 30.85
N ASN A 937 93.59 26.20 29.68
CA ASN A 937 92.46 26.48 28.79
C ASN A 937 91.91 25.19 28.14
N SER A 938 92.78 24.24 27.79
CA SER A 938 92.38 22.95 27.21
C SER A 938 91.43 22.17 28.13
N HIS A 939 91.79 22.01 29.41
CA HIS A 939 90.93 21.33 30.38
C HIS A 939 89.63 22.07 30.69
N LEU A 940 89.61 23.40 30.56
CA LEU A 940 88.40 24.21 30.75
C LEU A 940 87.36 23.93 29.64
N ASP A 941 87.81 23.72 28.40
CA ASP A 941 86.93 23.42 27.27
C ASP A 941 86.46 21.96 27.24
N GLU A 942 87.27 21.01 27.70
CA GLU A 942 86.83 19.62 27.96
C GLU A 942 85.66 19.57 28.96
N ALA A 943 85.78 20.30 30.08
CA ALA A 943 84.73 20.37 31.10
C ALA A 943 83.42 20.98 30.55
N ARG A 944 83.52 22.00 29.68
CA ARG A 944 82.37 22.61 28.99
C ARG A 944 81.70 21.66 28.00
N LEU A 945 82.49 20.84 27.30
CA LEU A 945 81.95 19.85 26.36
C LEU A 945 81.16 18.76 27.08
N LEU A 946 81.67 18.28 28.22
CA LEU A 946 81.01 17.27 29.04
C LEU A 946 79.65 17.77 29.59
N ALA A 947 79.62 18.99 30.14
CA ALA A 947 78.39 19.63 30.61
C ALA A 947 77.32 19.74 29.50
N ARG A 948 77.73 20.09 28.27
CA ARG A 948 76.85 20.15 27.08
C ARG A 948 76.40 18.79 26.55
N ARG A 949 77.00 17.67 26.98
CA ARG A 949 76.52 16.31 26.69
C ARG A 949 75.45 15.90 27.71
N VAL A 950 75.72 16.10 29.00
CA VAL A 950 74.80 15.76 30.09
C VAL A 950 73.46 16.49 29.96
N GLU A 951 73.46 17.80 29.70
CA GLU A 951 72.22 18.57 29.59
C GLU A 951 71.37 18.19 28.36
N ARG A 952 72.02 17.78 27.26
CA ARG A 952 71.30 17.25 26.09
C ARG A 952 70.67 15.88 26.34
N ALA A 953 71.33 15.02 27.11
CA ALA A 953 70.75 13.74 27.53
C ALA A 953 69.53 13.96 28.44
N ARG A 954 69.62 14.88 29.42
CA ARG A 954 68.51 15.24 30.32
C ARG A 954 67.27 15.72 29.56
N ILE A 955 67.44 16.69 28.65
CA ILE A 955 66.34 17.24 27.84
C ILE A 955 65.74 16.17 26.90
N SER A 956 66.54 15.21 26.41
CA SER A 956 66.05 14.10 25.59
C SER A 956 65.18 13.14 26.41
N GLY A 957 65.63 12.76 27.61
CA GLY A 957 64.87 11.89 28.52
C GLY A 957 63.55 12.52 28.97
N GLU A 958 63.55 13.80 29.33
CA GLU A 958 62.34 14.53 29.73
C GLU A 958 61.29 14.60 28.61
N LYS A 959 61.72 14.71 27.34
CA LYS A 959 60.81 14.63 26.19
C LYS A 959 60.25 13.23 25.97
N GLN A 960 61.11 12.20 26.05
CA GLN A 960 60.68 10.80 25.85
C GLN A 960 59.70 10.35 26.93
N ALA A 961 59.91 10.74 28.20
CA ALA A 961 58.98 10.48 29.29
C ALA A 961 57.60 11.12 29.05
N GLY A 962 57.57 12.39 28.62
CA GLY A 962 56.31 13.09 28.29
C GLY A 962 55.58 12.50 27.07
N GLU A 963 56.31 11.96 26.08
CA GLU A 963 55.72 11.24 24.95
C GLU A 963 55.11 9.90 25.40
N GLN A 964 55.78 9.14 26.28
CA GLN A 964 55.24 7.90 26.85
C GLN A 964 53.96 8.13 27.67
N GLU A 965 53.93 9.14 28.54
CA GLU A 965 52.76 9.47 29.37
C GLU A 965 51.55 9.85 28.48
N ASN A 966 51.78 10.63 27.42
CA ASN A 966 50.75 11.00 26.45
C ASN A 966 50.25 9.77 25.64
N LEU A 967 51.13 8.84 25.27
CA LEU A 967 50.75 7.56 24.65
C LEU A 967 49.97 6.64 25.60
N GLN A 968 50.31 6.60 26.90
CA GLN A 968 49.56 5.87 27.93
C GLN A 968 48.14 6.44 28.09
N HIS A 969 47.99 7.76 28.17
CA HIS A 969 46.67 8.41 28.22
C HIS A 969 45.83 8.12 26.97
N LYS A 970 46.43 8.16 25.78
CA LYS A 970 45.74 7.78 24.52
C LYS A 970 45.32 6.32 24.50
N LEU A 971 46.17 5.41 24.98
CA LEU A 971 45.86 3.98 25.09
C LEU A 971 44.68 3.72 26.06
N ALA A 972 44.68 4.39 27.22
CA ALA A 972 43.61 4.30 28.20
C ALA A 972 42.28 4.83 27.64
N ALA A 973 42.30 5.99 26.98
CA ALA A 973 41.13 6.56 26.32
C ALA A 973 40.56 5.61 25.25
N LYS A 974 41.40 5.05 24.37
CA LYS A 974 40.97 4.13 23.30
C LYS A 974 40.43 2.81 23.81
N ARG A 975 41.01 2.25 24.90
CA ARG A 975 40.44 1.09 25.60
C ARG A 975 39.09 1.41 26.25
N GLY A 976 38.95 2.60 26.84
CA GLY A 976 37.69 3.10 27.39
C GLY A 976 36.58 3.24 26.34
N GLU A 977 36.89 3.85 25.18
CA GLU A 977 35.99 3.93 24.03
C GLU A 977 35.55 2.52 23.58
N ALA A 978 36.49 1.60 23.38
CA ALA A 978 36.18 0.22 22.97
C ALA A 978 35.23 -0.51 23.94
N ALA A 979 35.45 -0.37 25.25
CA ALA A 979 34.62 -0.98 26.30
C ALA A 979 33.21 -0.34 26.44
N ILE A 980 33.00 0.86 25.90
CA ILE A 980 31.65 1.44 25.76
C ILE A 980 30.93 0.79 24.57
N TYR A 981 31.59 0.69 23.41
CA TYR A 981 31.01 0.02 22.23
C TYR A 981 30.70 -1.46 22.48
N GLU A 982 31.51 -2.15 23.28
CA GLU A 982 31.27 -3.52 23.72
C GLU A 982 29.96 -3.66 24.51
N ARG A 983 29.79 -2.90 25.60
CA ARG A 983 28.56 -2.91 26.41
C ARG A 983 27.31 -2.52 25.62
N LEU A 984 27.43 -1.58 24.67
CA LEU A 984 26.34 -1.24 23.77
C LEU A 984 25.99 -2.40 22.81
N ALA A 985 26.98 -3.11 22.29
CA ALA A 985 26.77 -4.28 21.43
C ALA A 985 26.18 -5.48 22.18
N GLU A 986 26.52 -5.64 23.46
CA GLU A 986 25.91 -6.62 24.38
C GLU A 986 24.45 -6.28 24.71
N GLY A 987 24.16 -5.03 25.08
CA GLY A 987 22.78 -4.57 25.31
C GLY A 987 21.89 -4.76 24.08
N LYS A 988 22.41 -4.46 22.89
CA LYS A 988 21.73 -4.76 21.61
C LYS A 988 21.58 -6.27 21.36
N ARG A 989 22.52 -7.12 21.82
CA ARG A 989 22.40 -8.59 21.76
C ARG A 989 21.26 -9.11 22.62
N ALA A 990 21.13 -8.61 23.85
CA ALA A 990 20.06 -8.97 24.76
C ALA A 990 18.68 -8.58 24.22
N SER A 991 18.58 -7.36 23.65
CA SER A 991 17.35 -6.90 22.97
C SER A 991 17.00 -7.79 21.77
N LEU A 992 17.98 -8.17 20.93
CA LEU A 992 17.76 -9.08 19.80
C LEU A 992 17.31 -10.49 20.22
N THR A 993 17.81 -11.02 21.34
CA THR A 993 17.31 -12.31 21.85
C THR A 993 15.87 -12.22 22.36
N SER A 994 15.50 -11.13 23.05
CA SER A 994 14.12 -10.91 23.49
C SER A 994 13.15 -10.78 22.31
N LEU A 995 13.53 -10.05 21.26
CA LEU A 995 12.70 -9.88 20.06
C LEU A 995 12.55 -11.17 19.25
N ARG A 996 13.55 -12.07 19.27
CA ARG A 996 13.44 -13.39 18.64
C ARG A 996 12.44 -14.29 19.37
N CYS A 997 12.43 -14.29 20.70
CA CYS A 997 11.40 -15.00 21.45
C CYS A 997 10.00 -14.44 21.17
N GLU A 998 9.82 -13.11 21.12
CA GLU A 998 8.54 -12.50 20.74
C GLU A 998 8.11 -12.89 19.31
N HIS A 999 9.05 -12.99 18.37
CA HIS A 999 8.78 -13.45 17.00
C HIS A 999 8.36 -14.93 16.95
N GLU A 1000 9.04 -15.80 17.71
CA GLU A 1000 8.71 -17.22 17.83
C GLU A 1000 7.33 -17.44 18.48
N ASP A 1001 7.01 -16.70 19.55
CA ASP A 1001 5.71 -16.73 20.22
C ASP A 1001 4.57 -16.27 19.27
N LEU A 1002 4.75 -15.14 18.58
CA LEU A 1002 3.78 -14.65 17.59
C LEU A 1002 3.62 -15.60 16.39
N GLY A 1003 4.70 -16.28 15.99
CA GLY A 1003 4.67 -17.33 14.98
C GLY A 1003 3.84 -18.53 15.42
N ALA A 1004 4.00 -18.97 16.68
CA ALA A 1004 3.19 -20.04 17.26
C ALA A 1004 1.71 -19.64 17.37
N ASP A 1005 1.41 -18.39 17.75
CA ASP A 1005 0.05 -17.84 17.78
C ASP A 1005 -0.60 -17.85 16.40
N LEU A 1006 0.12 -17.40 15.37
CA LEU A 1006 -0.34 -17.41 13.99
C LEU A 1006 -0.69 -18.82 13.48
N VAL A 1007 0.10 -19.83 13.85
CA VAL A 1007 -0.19 -21.24 13.52
C VAL A 1007 -1.47 -21.73 14.22
N ARG A 1008 -1.69 -21.37 15.50
CA ARG A 1008 -2.94 -21.74 16.22
C ARG A 1008 -4.17 -21.06 15.63
N LEU A 1009 -4.07 -19.79 15.24
CA LEU A 1009 -5.15 -19.08 14.55
C LEU A 1009 -5.44 -19.66 13.16
N ALA A 1010 -4.40 -19.97 12.36
CA ALA A 1010 -4.56 -20.59 11.05
C ALA A 1010 -5.28 -21.95 11.16
N ALA A 1011 -4.88 -22.80 12.11
CA ALA A 1011 -5.54 -24.06 12.39
C ALA A 1011 -7.01 -23.85 12.83
N THR A 1012 -7.29 -22.85 13.67
CA THR A 1012 -8.66 -22.53 14.11
C THR A 1012 -9.53 -22.06 12.95
N ARG A 1013 -8.96 -21.24 12.06
CA ARG A 1013 -9.57 -20.74 10.83
C ARG A 1013 -9.93 -21.86 9.86
N GLU A 1014 -9.12 -22.92 9.74
CA GLU A 1014 -9.47 -24.10 8.91
C GLU A 1014 -10.79 -24.76 9.37
N LEU A 1015 -11.05 -24.84 10.67
CA LEU A 1015 -12.30 -25.43 11.20
C LEU A 1015 -13.55 -24.65 10.73
N PHE A 1016 -13.53 -23.32 10.81
CA PHE A 1016 -14.67 -22.52 10.33
C PHE A 1016 -14.69 -22.35 8.82
N ALA A 1017 -13.55 -22.45 8.13
CA ALA A 1017 -13.50 -22.46 6.68
C ALA A 1017 -14.21 -23.72 6.13
N PHE A 1018 -13.98 -24.88 6.76
CA PHE A 1018 -14.74 -26.09 6.52
C PHE A 1018 -16.24 -25.87 6.72
N TRP A 1019 -16.68 -25.36 7.88
CA TRP A 1019 -18.11 -25.17 8.16
C TRP A 1019 -18.78 -24.10 7.28
N ALA A 1020 -18.10 -22.99 6.99
CA ALA A 1020 -18.60 -21.98 6.05
C ALA A 1020 -18.80 -22.55 4.63
N SER A 1021 -17.96 -23.52 4.22
CA SER A 1021 -18.14 -24.28 2.99
C SER A 1021 -19.28 -25.30 3.11
N ALA A 1022 -19.36 -26.05 4.20
CA ALA A 1022 -20.37 -27.08 4.44
C ALA A 1022 -21.80 -26.53 4.56
N PHE A 1023 -21.97 -25.30 5.06
CA PHE A 1023 -23.25 -24.58 5.10
C PHE A 1023 -23.58 -23.82 3.79
N ALA A 1024 -22.69 -23.79 2.80
CA ALA A 1024 -22.90 -23.02 1.57
C ALA A 1024 -24.06 -23.55 0.71
N LYS A 1025 -24.68 -22.66 -0.08
CA LYS A 1025 -25.76 -23.03 -1.02
C LYS A 1025 -25.28 -23.56 -2.37
N ARG A 1026 -24.00 -23.39 -2.71
CA ARG A 1026 -23.42 -23.87 -3.98
C ARG A 1026 -22.41 -24.96 -3.70
N THR A 1027 -22.45 -26.02 -4.49
CA THR A 1027 -21.53 -27.16 -4.43
C THR A 1027 -20.13 -26.74 -4.85
N ARG A 1028 -19.35 -26.21 -3.90
CA ARG A 1028 -17.88 -26.29 -4.02
C ARG A 1028 -17.50 -27.71 -3.63
N ARG A 1029 -16.92 -28.45 -4.59
CA ARG A 1029 -16.24 -29.72 -4.29
C ARG A 1029 -15.26 -29.46 -3.14
N ILE A 1030 -15.47 -30.11 -2.00
CA ILE A 1030 -14.50 -30.11 -0.91
C ILE A 1030 -13.37 -31.01 -1.39
N SER A 1031 -12.32 -30.40 -1.94
CA SER A 1031 -11.18 -31.11 -2.52
C SER A 1031 -10.26 -31.61 -1.41
N THR A 1032 -10.62 -32.75 -0.81
CA THR A 1032 -9.69 -33.50 0.04
C THR A 1032 -8.64 -34.19 -0.83
N ALA A 1033 -7.36 -34.12 -0.46
CA ALA A 1033 -6.24 -34.32 -1.37
C ALA A 1033 -6.10 -35.74 -1.99
N GLU A 1034 -6.77 -36.76 -1.44
CA GLU A 1034 -6.56 -38.18 -1.80
C GLU A 1034 -7.84 -38.96 -2.16
N SER A 1035 -8.99 -38.30 -2.40
CA SER A 1035 -10.25 -38.99 -2.69
C SER A 1035 -10.99 -38.41 -3.91
N THR A 1036 -11.19 -39.26 -4.93
CA THR A 1036 -11.99 -38.94 -6.13
C THR A 1036 -13.51 -39.02 -5.92
N LYS A 1037 -13.99 -39.27 -4.70
CA LYS A 1037 -15.43 -39.19 -4.38
C LYS A 1037 -15.84 -37.74 -4.15
N ALA A 1038 -16.78 -37.25 -4.97
CA ALA A 1038 -17.43 -35.96 -4.73
C ALA A 1038 -18.28 -36.04 -3.45
N ILE A 1039 -17.84 -35.37 -2.39
CA ILE A 1039 -18.55 -35.31 -1.12
C ILE A 1039 -19.56 -34.16 -1.15
N ALA A 1040 -20.83 -34.46 -0.86
CA ALA A 1040 -21.90 -33.49 -0.70
C ALA A 1040 -21.64 -32.51 0.47
N THR A 1041 -22.13 -31.28 0.35
CA THR A 1041 -22.07 -30.30 1.46
C THR A 1041 -22.94 -30.74 2.65
N PHE A 1042 -22.72 -30.22 3.87
CA PHE A 1042 -23.61 -30.54 5.01
C PHE A 1042 -25.06 -30.11 4.72
N ARG A 1043 -25.25 -28.95 4.07
CA ARG A 1043 -26.56 -28.50 3.61
C ARG A 1043 -27.24 -29.53 2.72
N GLU A 1044 -26.50 -30.12 1.80
CA GLU A 1044 -26.96 -31.12 0.84
C GLU A 1044 -27.18 -32.51 1.46
N TYR A 1045 -26.34 -32.91 2.43
CA TYR A 1045 -26.55 -34.11 3.25
C TYR A 1045 -27.90 -34.07 3.97
N VAL A 1046 -28.18 -32.98 4.70
CA VAL A 1046 -29.46 -32.78 5.40
C VAL A 1046 -30.64 -32.66 4.43
N LEU A 1047 -30.42 -32.07 3.25
CA LEU A 1047 -31.40 -32.04 2.17
C LEU A 1047 -31.73 -33.46 1.72
N ASN A 1048 -30.74 -34.26 1.35
CA ASN A 1048 -30.92 -35.62 0.82
C ASN A 1048 -31.62 -36.53 1.83
N GLN A 1049 -31.32 -36.42 3.12
CA GLN A 1049 -32.05 -37.12 4.18
C GLN A 1049 -33.55 -36.71 4.22
N SER A 1050 -33.82 -35.41 4.09
CA SER A 1050 -35.19 -34.88 4.03
C SER A 1050 -35.92 -35.24 2.72
N LEU A 1051 -35.19 -35.39 1.62
CA LEU A 1051 -35.74 -35.87 0.35
C LEU A 1051 -36.05 -37.36 0.41
N ALA A 1052 -35.27 -38.18 1.14
CA ALA A 1052 -35.59 -39.57 1.38
C ALA A 1052 -36.95 -39.71 2.11
N GLU A 1053 -37.21 -38.89 3.14
CA GLU A 1053 -38.53 -38.84 3.80
C GLU A 1053 -39.66 -38.39 2.86
N LEU A 1054 -39.44 -37.35 2.03
CA LEU A 1054 -40.45 -36.94 1.04
C LEU A 1054 -40.71 -38.04 -0.01
N ASN A 1055 -39.68 -38.80 -0.41
CA ASN A 1055 -39.82 -39.94 -1.32
C ASN A 1055 -40.62 -41.10 -0.72
N THR A 1056 -40.74 -41.23 0.61
CA THR A 1056 -41.62 -42.26 1.22
C THR A 1056 -43.05 -41.78 1.37
N LEU A 1057 -43.28 -40.48 1.62
CA LEU A 1057 -44.63 -39.92 1.82
C LEU A 1057 -45.36 -39.57 0.52
N LEU A 1058 -44.66 -39.02 -0.47
CA LEU A 1058 -45.27 -38.61 -1.75
C LEU A 1058 -46.00 -39.75 -2.50
N PRO A 1059 -45.50 -41.02 -2.56
CA PRO A 1059 -46.23 -42.12 -3.18
C PRO A 1059 -47.54 -42.45 -2.45
N GLN A 1060 -47.55 -42.32 -1.12
CA GLN A 1060 -48.72 -42.60 -0.27
C GLN A 1060 -49.82 -41.59 -0.56
N VAL A 1061 -49.49 -40.30 -0.68
CA VAL A 1061 -50.45 -39.26 -1.05
C VAL A 1061 -50.93 -39.41 -2.50
N LEU A 1062 -50.01 -39.63 -3.46
CA LEU A 1062 -50.38 -39.83 -4.87
C LEU A 1062 -51.32 -41.01 -5.08
N THR A 1063 -51.14 -42.10 -4.33
CA THR A 1063 -52.02 -43.28 -4.41
C THR A 1063 -53.48 -42.92 -4.06
N VAL A 1064 -53.70 -42.07 -3.06
CA VAL A 1064 -55.05 -41.60 -2.69
C VAL A 1064 -55.64 -40.64 -3.72
N LEU A 1065 -54.81 -39.85 -4.41
CA LEU A 1065 -55.26 -38.85 -5.39
C LEU A 1065 -55.50 -39.40 -6.82
N TYR A 1066 -55.05 -40.61 -7.12
CA TYR A 1066 -55.14 -41.23 -8.45
C TYR A 1066 -55.97 -42.53 -8.50
N ASP A 1067 -56.35 -43.12 -7.35
CA ASP A 1067 -57.00 -44.45 -7.23
C ASP A 1067 -56.25 -45.64 -7.89
N ASP A 1068 -55.07 -45.45 -8.49
CA ASP A 1068 -54.19 -46.51 -9.02
C ASP A 1068 -52.81 -46.53 -8.33
N THR A 1069 -52.58 -47.60 -7.57
CA THR A 1069 -51.32 -47.89 -6.84
C THR A 1069 -50.11 -48.13 -7.76
N ARG A 1070 -50.31 -48.65 -8.98
CA ARG A 1070 -49.23 -48.96 -9.93
C ARG A 1070 -48.79 -47.70 -10.65
N HIS A 1071 -49.74 -46.89 -11.11
CA HIS A 1071 -49.44 -45.58 -11.68
C HIS A 1071 -48.76 -44.68 -10.64
N ALA A 1072 -49.31 -44.57 -9.42
CA ALA A 1072 -48.73 -43.73 -8.36
C ALA A 1072 -47.25 -44.04 -8.07
N ARG A 1073 -46.89 -45.32 -7.88
CA ARG A 1073 -45.50 -45.71 -7.59
C ARG A 1073 -44.55 -45.41 -8.74
N ALA A 1074 -44.92 -45.77 -9.97
CA ALA A 1074 -44.09 -45.51 -11.15
C ALA A 1074 -43.81 -44.02 -11.37
N MET A 1075 -44.78 -43.15 -11.04
CA MET A 1075 -44.59 -41.70 -11.12
C MET A 1075 -43.56 -41.19 -10.11
N THR A 1076 -43.62 -41.60 -8.85
CA THR A 1076 -42.73 -41.06 -7.80
C THR A 1076 -41.25 -41.33 -7.99
N THR A 1077 -40.88 -42.43 -8.66
CA THR A 1077 -39.49 -42.88 -8.82
C THR A 1077 -38.73 -42.00 -9.82
N GLY A 1078 -38.35 -40.79 -9.39
CA GLY A 1078 -37.59 -39.83 -10.19
C GLY A 1078 -38.09 -38.39 -10.10
N ILE A 1079 -39.36 -38.15 -9.73
CA ILE A 1079 -39.94 -36.79 -9.66
C ILE A 1079 -39.14 -35.89 -8.73
N LEU A 1080 -38.91 -36.32 -7.48
CA LEU A 1080 -38.19 -35.47 -6.52
C LEU A 1080 -36.75 -35.24 -6.99
N ARG A 1081 -36.08 -36.26 -7.52
CA ARG A 1081 -34.74 -36.10 -8.10
C ARG A 1081 -34.72 -35.07 -9.23
N ALA A 1082 -35.66 -35.13 -10.19
CA ALA A 1082 -35.81 -34.16 -11.26
C ALA A 1082 -36.27 -32.75 -10.80
N LEU A 1083 -36.88 -32.62 -9.62
CA LEU A 1083 -37.20 -31.33 -8.98
C LEU A 1083 -35.99 -30.69 -8.28
N PHE A 1084 -34.92 -31.45 -8.01
CA PHE A 1084 -33.73 -30.97 -7.27
C PHE A 1084 -32.42 -31.00 -8.05
N GLU A 1085 -32.29 -31.85 -9.07
CA GLU A 1085 -31.14 -31.81 -9.99
C GLU A 1085 -31.17 -30.53 -10.82
N SER A 1086 -30.11 -29.73 -10.68
CA SER A 1086 -29.84 -28.62 -11.58
C SER A 1086 -29.41 -29.15 -12.93
N ASP A 1087 -29.99 -28.60 -13.99
CA ASP A 1087 -29.54 -28.80 -15.37
C ASP A 1087 -28.22 -28.04 -15.58
N ASP A 1088 -27.15 -28.56 -14.96
CA ASP A 1088 -25.81 -27.96 -14.89
C ASP A 1088 -25.08 -28.25 -16.21
N GLY A 1089 -25.51 -27.55 -17.28
CA GLY A 1089 -24.93 -27.69 -18.61
C GLY A 1089 -23.47 -27.24 -18.65
N GLY A 1090 -22.54 -28.19 -18.81
CA GLY A 1090 -21.14 -27.87 -19.11
C GLY A 1090 -20.07 -28.70 -18.39
N GLY A 1091 -20.21 -30.02 -18.33
CA GLY A 1091 -19.11 -30.95 -17.99
C GLY A 1091 -18.96 -32.02 -19.07
N PRO A 1092 -17.73 -32.38 -19.51
CA PRO A 1092 -17.56 -33.51 -20.43
C PRO A 1092 -18.06 -34.80 -19.78
N LEU A 1093 -18.77 -35.63 -20.56
CA LEU A 1093 -18.97 -37.03 -20.19
C LEU A 1093 -17.61 -37.71 -20.13
N ASP A 1094 -17.25 -38.24 -18.96
CA ASP A 1094 -16.46 -39.46 -18.86
C ASP A 1094 -16.58 -40.06 -17.45
N THR A 1095 -16.37 -41.38 -17.35
CA THR A 1095 -16.45 -42.24 -16.14
C THR A 1095 -17.86 -42.53 -15.59
N VAL A 1096 -18.50 -43.51 -16.22
CA VAL A 1096 -19.45 -44.43 -15.57
C VAL A 1096 -18.67 -45.44 -14.73
N ASP A 1097 -19.13 -45.73 -13.51
CA ASP A 1097 -19.01 -46.99 -12.74
C ASP A 1097 -19.38 -46.73 -11.26
N THR A 1098 -20.05 -47.59 -10.48
CA THR A 1098 -20.80 -48.84 -10.72
C THR A 1098 -21.81 -49.02 -9.56
N ALA A 1099 -23.09 -49.34 -9.84
CA ALA A 1099 -24.02 -50.08 -8.97
C ALA A 1099 -25.45 -50.14 -9.57
N THR A 1100 -25.73 -51.18 -10.36
CA THR A 1100 -27.06 -51.65 -10.78
C THR A 1100 -27.18 -53.14 -10.43
N PRO A 1101 -28.30 -53.87 -10.66
CA PRO A 1101 -29.66 -53.48 -11.06
C PRO A 1101 -30.77 -54.08 -10.17
N VAL A 1102 -32.03 -53.61 -10.29
CA VAL A 1102 -33.24 -54.47 -10.19
C VAL A 1102 -34.38 -53.89 -11.07
N LEU A 1103 -34.83 -54.70 -12.04
CA LEU A 1103 -36.05 -54.65 -12.86
C LEU A 1103 -36.22 -53.65 -14.03
N ASP A 1104 -36.39 -54.31 -15.20
CA ASP A 1104 -36.93 -53.97 -16.52
C ASP A 1104 -36.53 -52.72 -17.32
N ASN A 1105 -36.01 -53.03 -18.52
CA ASN A 1105 -35.36 -52.13 -19.47
C ASN A 1105 -36.24 -51.87 -20.71
N THR A 1106 -37.57 -51.95 -20.58
CA THR A 1106 -38.53 -51.91 -21.70
C THR A 1106 -39.60 -50.82 -21.60
N LEU A 1107 -39.58 -49.98 -20.55
CA LEU A 1107 -40.49 -48.84 -20.36
C LEU A 1107 -39.76 -47.54 -20.01
N ALA A 1108 -38.57 -47.32 -20.58
CA ALA A 1108 -37.74 -46.15 -20.36
C ALA A 1108 -38.26 -44.88 -21.07
N VAL A 1109 -39.38 -44.33 -20.58
CA VAL A 1109 -39.71 -42.91 -20.81
C VAL A 1109 -38.83 -42.08 -19.90
N HIS A 1110 -38.05 -41.17 -20.48
CA HIS A 1110 -37.07 -40.34 -19.76
C HIS A 1110 -37.74 -39.53 -18.61
N PRO A 1111 -37.25 -39.58 -17.36
CA PRO A 1111 -37.95 -39.02 -16.20
C PRO A 1111 -38.07 -37.49 -16.19
N SER A 1112 -37.29 -36.79 -17.02
CA SER A 1112 -37.41 -35.34 -17.24
C SER A 1112 -38.63 -34.94 -18.10
N LEU A 1113 -39.23 -35.88 -18.85
CA LEU A 1113 -40.37 -35.61 -19.75
C LEU A 1113 -41.76 -35.78 -19.09
N ALA A 1114 -41.82 -36.16 -17.81
CA ALA A 1114 -43.06 -36.62 -17.20
C ALA A 1114 -44.02 -35.50 -16.75
N TYR A 1115 -43.55 -34.38 -16.18
CA TYR A 1115 -44.46 -33.40 -15.55
C TYR A 1115 -45.13 -32.45 -16.55
N GLY A 1116 -44.38 -31.88 -17.49
CA GLY A 1116 -44.90 -30.89 -18.44
C GLY A 1116 -45.95 -31.44 -19.42
N LYS A 1117 -45.80 -32.71 -19.84
CA LYS A 1117 -46.68 -33.39 -20.80
C LYS A 1117 -48.00 -33.91 -20.22
N ARG A 1118 -48.29 -33.63 -18.95
CA ARG A 1118 -49.53 -34.05 -18.27
C ARG A 1118 -50.64 -33.03 -18.42
N SER A 1119 -51.87 -33.53 -18.36
CA SER A 1119 -53.06 -32.70 -18.32
C SER A 1119 -53.02 -31.70 -17.15
N SER A 1120 -53.77 -30.60 -17.26
CA SER A 1120 -53.82 -29.59 -16.19
C SER A 1120 -54.34 -30.17 -14.87
N GLY A 1121 -55.29 -31.13 -14.94
CA GLY A 1121 -55.80 -31.84 -13.76
C GLY A 1121 -54.74 -32.71 -13.09
N GLU A 1122 -54.01 -33.51 -13.86
CA GLU A 1122 -52.92 -34.34 -13.33
C GLU A 1122 -51.80 -33.53 -12.68
N ARG A 1123 -51.34 -32.44 -13.32
CA ARG A 1123 -50.33 -31.55 -12.72
C ARG A 1123 -50.79 -31.03 -11.36
N LYS A 1124 -52.02 -30.50 -11.27
CA LYS A 1124 -52.62 -30.06 -9.99
C LYS A 1124 -52.70 -31.18 -8.95
N ARG A 1125 -53.07 -32.40 -9.33
CA ARG A 1125 -53.10 -33.55 -8.40
C ARG A 1125 -51.70 -33.89 -7.89
N MET A 1126 -50.68 -33.86 -8.74
CA MET A 1126 -49.28 -34.06 -8.33
C MET A 1126 -48.81 -32.96 -7.39
N ASP A 1127 -49.12 -31.70 -7.70
CA ASP A 1127 -48.72 -30.57 -6.89
C ASP A 1127 -49.38 -30.56 -5.51
N LEU A 1128 -50.68 -30.89 -5.45
CA LEU A 1128 -51.39 -31.12 -4.19
C LEU A 1128 -50.72 -32.27 -3.41
N ALA A 1129 -50.29 -33.35 -4.08
CA ALA A 1129 -49.57 -34.43 -3.41
C ALA A 1129 -48.24 -33.97 -2.80
N VAL A 1130 -47.47 -33.14 -3.51
CA VAL A 1130 -46.23 -32.54 -3.02
C VAL A 1130 -46.50 -31.59 -1.86
N PHE A 1131 -47.51 -30.71 -1.97
CA PHE A 1131 -47.92 -29.81 -0.89
C PHE A 1131 -48.31 -30.58 0.39
N PHE A 1132 -49.12 -31.63 0.25
CA PHE A 1132 -49.57 -32.47 1.34
C PHE A 1132 -48.43 -33.29 1.98
N ALA A 1133 -47.47 -33.80 1.20
CA ALA A 1133 -46.26 -34.43 1.74
C ALA A 1133 -45.37 -33.43 2.50
N LEU A 1134 -45.19 -32.21 1.96
CA LEU A 1134 -44.45 -31.13 2.62
C LEU A 1134 -45.14 -30.69 3.92
N LEU A 1135 -46.47 -30.60 3.93
CA LEU A 1135 -47.27 -30.28 5.11
C LEU A 1135 -47.05 -31.31 6.23
N GLN A 1136 -47.02 -32.60 5.91
CA GLN A 1136 -46.77 -33.68 6.88
C GLN A 1136 -45.36 -33.61 7.47
N VAL A 1137 -44.32 -33.49 6.63
CA VAL A 1137 -42.92 -33.35 7.10
C VAL A 1137 -42.76 -32.08 7.94
N ARG A 1138 -43.39 -30.99 7.53
CA ARG A 1138 -43.34 -29.71 8.24
C ARG A 1138 -44.06 -29.73 9.59
N HIS A 1139 -45.21 -30.37 9.70
CA HIS A 1139 -45.94 -30.47 10.98
C HIS A 1139 -45.10 -31.16 12.08
N ALA A 1140 -44.26 -32.13 11.70
CA ALA A 1140 -43.31 -32.76 12.62
C ALA A 1140 -42.10 -31.88 12.99
N ARG A 1141 -41.63 -31.04 12.05
CA ARG A 1141 -40.35 -30.30 12.15
C ARG A 1141 -40.47 -28.82 12.52
N SER A 1142 -41.65 -28.21 12.40
CA SER A 1142 -41.85 -26.79 12.65
C SER A 1142 -42.01 -26.47 14.15
N SER A 1143 -41.50 -25.31 14.54
CA SER A 1143 -41.80 -24.62 15.81
C SER A 1143 -43.28 -24.22 15.94
N HIS A 1144 -44.02 -24.15 14.83
CA HIS A 1144 -45.44 -23.85 14.81
C HIS A 1144 -46.26 -25.08 14.39
N ARG A 1145 -47.03 -25.65 15.32
CA ARG A 1145 -47.96 -26.75 15.04
C ARG A 1145 -49.37 -26.22 14.87
N ALA A 1146 -49.68 -25.78 13.65
CA ALA A 1146 -51.05 -25.53 13.24
C ALA A 1146 -51.84 -26.85 13.25
N HIS A 1147 -52.83 -26.92 14.13
CA HIS A 1147 -53.90 -27.91 14.07
C HIS A 1147 -55.11 -27.32 13.32
N TYR A 1148 -54.83 -26.69 12.17
CA TYR A 1148 -55.83 -26.33 11.17
C TYR A 1148 -55.16 -26.09 9.80
N VAL A 1149 -55.92 -26.24 8.72
CA VAL A 1149 -55.54 -25.82 7.36
C VAL A 1149 -56.71 -25.07 6.74
N LEU A 1150 -56.45 -23.97 6.05
CA LEU A 1150 -57.44 -23.14 5.38
C LEU A 1150 -57.21 -23.22 3.86
N VAL A 1151 -58.23 -23.55 3.07
CA VAL A 1151 -58.16 -23.70 1.61
C VAL A 1151 -59.17 -22.75 0.97
N ASP A 1152 -58.74 -21.92 0.01
CA ASP A 1152 -59.59 -20.92 -0.66
C ASP A 1152 -59.64 -21.17 -2.18
N GLU A 1153 -60.74 -21.80 -2.64
CA GLU A 1153 -61.09 -22.04 -4.05
C GLU A 1153 -60.11 -22.91 -4.88
N VAL A 1154 -59.17 -23.60 -4.24
CA VAL A 1154 -58.11 -24.36 -4.95
C VAL A 1154 -58.65 -25.64 -5.61
N PHE A 1155 -59.56 -26.36 -4.94
CA PHE A 1155 -60.06 -27.66 -5.39
C PHE A 1155 -61.11 -27.54 -6.50
N ASP A 1156 -61.77 -26.38 -6.62
CA ASP A 1156 -62.81 -26.08 -7.61
C ASP A 1156 -62.36 -26.27 -9.07
N SER A 1157 -61.05 -26.19 -9.29
CA SER A 1157 -60.41 -26.27 -10.61
C SER A 1157 -59.87 -27.67 -10.96
N LEU A 1158 -60.21 -28.68 -10.16
CA LEU A 1158 -60.01 -30.11 -10.43
C LEU A 1158 -61.22 -30.71 -11.18
N ASP A 1159 -61.00 -31.85 -11.82
CA ASP A 1159 -62.07 -32.68 -12.39
C ASP A 1159 -62.86 -33.43 -11.30
N GLU A 1160 -64.05 -33.97 -11.60
CA GLU A 1160 -64.94 -34.56 -10.57
C GLU A 1160 -64.29 -35.70 -9.77
N ALA A 1161 -63.47 -36.52 -10.43
CA ALA A 1161 -62.71 -37.59 -9.78
C ALA A 1161 -61.57 -37.03 -8.90
N GLY A 1162 -60.92 -35.95 -9.33
CA GLY A 1162 -59.91 -35.24 -8.53
C GLY A 1162 -60.52 -34.55 -7.30
N GLN A 1163 -61.69 -33.94 -7.46
CA GLN A 1163 -62.48 -33.38 -6.35
C GLN A 1163 -62.83 -34.48 -5.34
N ALA A 1164 -63.36 -35.62 -5.79
CA ALA A 1164 -63.67 -36.76 -4.91
C ALA A 1164 -62.46 -37.29 -4.13
N ALA A 1165 -61.32 -37.45 -4.81
CA ALA A 1165 -60.10 -37.98 -4.22
C ALA A 1165 -59.49 -37.02 -3.18
N VAL A 1166 -59.53 -35.70 -3.45
CA VAL A 1166 -59.06 -34.68 -2.49
C VAL A 1166 -59.96 -34.60 -1.27
N VAL A 1167 -61.28 -34.77 -1.39
CA VAL A 1167 -62.20 -34.86 -0.23
C VAL A 1167 -61.84 -36.05 0.66
N ARG A 1168 -61.61 -37.24 0.08
CA ARG A 1168 -61.15 -38.43 0.82
C ARG A 1168 -59.82 -38.16 1.54
N TRP A 1169 -58.85 -37.58 0.85
CA TRP A 1169 -57.55 -37.26 1.44
C TRP A 1169 -57.67 -36.24 2.58
N CYS A 1170 -58.47 -35.19 2.42
CA CYS A 1170 -58.65 -34.16 3.44
C CYS A 1170 -59.36 -34.71 4.69
N ALA A 1171 -60.38 -35.56 4.53
CA ALA A 1171 -61.04 -36.23 5.65
C ALA A 1171 -60.05 -37.11 6.45
N PHE A 1172 -59.17 -37.84 5.75
CA PHE A 1172 -58.09 -38.61 6.38
C PHE A 1172 -57.05 -37.72 7.07
N ALA A 1173 -56.58 -36.67 6.41
CA ALA A 1173 -55.53 -35.78 6.90
C ALA A 1173 -55.97 -34.92 8.10
N ALA A 1174 -57.25 -34.54 8.16
CA ALA A 1174 -57.84 -33.87 9.32
C ALA A 1174 -57.69 -34.73 10.59
N ARG A 1175 -57.85 -36.05 10.50
CA ARG A 1175 -57.71 -36.98 11.64
C ARG A 1175 -56.27 -37.13 12.15
N ARG A 1176 -55.26 -37.17 11.26
CA ARG A 1176 -53.87 -37.49 11.65
C ARG A 1176 -52.89 -36.31 11.71
N VAL A 1177 -53.19 -35.20 11.06
CA VAL A 1177 -52.23 -34.09 10.86
C VAL A 1177 -52.85 -32.75 11.25
N ALA A 1178 -54.00 -32.42 10.68
CA ALA A 1178 -54.47 -31.04 10.63
C ALA A 1178 -55.59 -30.68 11.62
N GLY A 1179 -56.28 -31.61 12.27
CA GLY A 1179 -57.38 -31.30 13.21
C GLY A 1179 -58.66 -30.79 12.53
N TRP A 1180 -58.61 -29.59 11.94
CA TRP A 1180 -59.63 -29.03 11.06
C TRP A 1180 -59.05 -28.71 9.68
N ILE A 1181 -59.76 -29.05 8.60
CA ILE A 1181 -59.45 -28.54 7.26
C ILE A 1181 -60.68 -27.75 6.79
N VAL A 1182 -60.53 -26.43 6.64
CA VAL A 1182 -61.60 -25.53 6.19
C VAL A 1182 -61.43 -25.26 4.70
N VAL A 1183 -62.41 -25.65 3.90
CA VAL A 1183 -62.40 -25.50 2.44
C VAL A 1183 -63.49 -24.52 2.02
N ILE A 1184 -63.09 -23.37 1.47
CA ILE A 1184 -63.98 -22.46 0.76
C ILE A 1184 -64.09 -22.97 -0.68
N THR A 1185 -65.32 -23.19 -1.13
CA THR A 1185 -65.60 -23.71 -2.48
C THR A 1185 -66.91 -23.15 -3.05
N HIS A 1186 -66.91 -22.99 -4.37
CA HIS A 1186 -68.05 -22.73 -5.24
C HIS A 1186 -68.47 -23.96 -6.06
N SER A 1187 -67.69 -25.04 -6.04
CA SER A 1187 -68.00 -26.28 -6.77
C SER A 1187 -69.21 -27.00 -6.17
N ARG A 1188 -70.30 -27.09 -6.96
CA ARG A 1188 -71.47 -27.91 -6.62
C ARG A 1188 -71.10 -29.37 -6.40
N VAL A 1189 -70.10 -29.90 -7.13
CA VAL A 1189 -69.64 -31.29 -7.00
C VAL A 1189 -69.00 -31.53 -5.63
N LEU A 1190 -68.15 -30.62 -5.14
CA LEU A 1190 -67.59 -30.71 -3.77
C LEU A 1190 -68.69 -30.60 -2.70
N ILE A 1191 -69.64 -29.69 -2.89
CA ILE A 1191 -70.78 -29.49 -1.98
C ILE A 1191 -71.65 -30.77 -1.92
N ASP A 1192 -71.98 -31.35 -3.06
CA ASP A 1192 -72.81 -32.56 -3.16
C ASP A 1192 -72.07 -33.83 -2.71
N GLN A 1193 -70.74 -33.85 -2.80
CA GLN A 1193 -69.91 -34.90 -2.19
C GLN A 1193 -69.88 -34.74 -0.67
N ALA A 1194 -69.68 -33.53 -0.14
CA ALA A 1194 -69.71 -33.25 1.29
C ALA A 1194 -71.05 -33.66 1.93
N ASN A 1195 -72.16 -33.34 1.26
CA ASN A 1195 -73.51 -33.71 1.69
C ASN A 1195 -73.79 -35.23 1.59
N ARG A 1196 -73.06 -35.96 0.72
CA ARG A 1196 -73.12 -37.44 0.63
C ARG A 1196 -72.34 -38.11 1.76
N TYR A 1197 -71.09 -37.70 1.99
CA TYR A 1197 -70.29 -38.19 3.13
C TYR A 1197 -70.97 -37.94 4.49
N HIS A 1198 -71.72 -36.84 4.61
CA HIS A 1198 -72.51 -36.58 5.82
C HIS A 1198 -73.63 -37.60 6.06
N LYS A 1199 -74.25 -38.14 4.99
CA LYS A 1199 -75.30 -39.17 5.08
C LYS A 1199 -74.73 -40.57 5.29
N GLU A 1200 -73.64 -40.90 4.59
CA GLU A 1200 -72.98 -42.21 4.71
C GLU A 1200 -72.33 -42.43 6.09
N ALA A 1201 -72.04 -41.35 6.83
CA ALA A 1201 -71.55 -41.40 8.20
C ALA A 1201 -72.62 -41.83 9.24
N ASP A 1202 -73.92 -41.61 8.98
CA ASP A 1202 -75.01 -42.08 9.85
C ASP A 1202 -75.22 -43.61 9.74
N ASP A 1203 -74.80 -44.23 8.62
CA ASP A 1203 -74.91 -45.68 8.37
C ASP A 1203 -73.82 -46.54 9.06
N GLY A 1204 -73.12 -45.97 10.06
CA GLY A 1204 -72.27 -46.73 10.99
C GLY A 1204 -70.80 -46.88 10.61
N TYR A 1205 -70.35 -46.29 9.50
CA TYR A 1205 -68.92 -46.14 9.20
C TYR A 1205 -68.40 -44.81 9.77
N ASP A 1206 -67.67 -44.87 10.90
CA ASP A 1206 -67.10 -43.69 11.56
C ASP A 1206 -65.97 -43.07 10.71
N LEU A 1207 -66.39 -42.23 9.76
CA LEU A 1207 -65.57 -41.55 8.77
C LEU A 1207 -65.53 -40.02 8.97
N GLY A 1208 -65.44 -39.56 10.22
CA GLY A 1208 -64.97 -38.22 10.60
C GLY A 1208 -65.83 -37.05 10.08
N SER A 1209 -66.64 -36.47 10.98
CA SER A 1209 -67.64 -35.43 10.68
C SER A 1209 -67.24 -34.43 9.59
N VAL A 1210 -67.84 -34.60 8.41
CA VAL A 1210 -67.87 -33.58 7.36
C VAL A 1210 -69.00 -32.60 7.68
N VAL A 1211 -68.71 -31.30 7.72
CA VAL A 1211 -69.67 -30.25 8.07
C VAL A 1211 -69.68 -29.18 6.99
N THR A 1212 -70.88 -28.84 6.50
CA THR A 1212 -71.09 -27.70 5.62
C THR A 1212 -71.63 -26.51 6.42
N ILE A 1213 -71.01 -25.35 6.26
CA ILE A 1213 -71.44 -24.05 6.80
C ILE A 1213 -71.80 -23.16 5.62
N ARG A 1214 -72.96 -22.50 5.69
CA ARG A 1214 -73.38 -21.54 4.67
C ARG A 1214 -73.17 -20.11 5.16
N ALA A 1215 -72.41 -19.33 4.38
CA ALA A 1215 -72.26 -17.90 4.57
C ALA A 1215 -73.32 -17.15 3.75
N HIS A 1216 -74.03 -16.23 4.39
CA HIS A 1216 -75.03 -15.38 3.75
C HIS A 1216 -74.76 -13.91 4.10
N MET A 1217 -74.92 -13.02 3.12
CA MET A 1217 -74.91 -11.57 3.37
C MET A 1217 -76.35 -11.10 3.59
N LYS A 1218 -76.64 -10.52 4.75
CA LYS A 1218 -77.93 -9.89 5.07
C LYS A 1218 -77.76 -8.38 5.25
N GLU A 1219 -78.85 -7.66 5.44
CA GLU A 1219 -78.85 -6.20 5.68
C GLU A 1219 -77.97 -5.77 6.86
N ASN A 1220 -77.80 -6.65 7.86
CA ASN A 1220 -76.97 -6.46 9.05
C ASN A 1220 -75.58 -7.12 8.95
N GLY A 1221 -75.11 -7.44 7.74
CA GLY A 1221 -73.77 -8.00 7.49
C GLY A 1221 -73.74 -9.52 7.22
N MET A 1222 -72.54 -10.08 7.30
CA MET A 1222 -72.28 -11.51 7.13
C MET A 1222 -72.82 -12.35 8.30
N GLU A 1223 -73.64 -13.36 7.99
CA GLU A 1223 -74.09 -14.39 8.92
C GLU A 1223 -73.60 -15.79 8.49
N LEU A 1224 -73.44 -16.69 9.46
CA LEU A 1224 -73.07 -18.09 9.27
C LEU A 1224 -74.18 -19.03 9.75
N CYS A 1225 -74.72 -19.83 8.84
CA CYS A 1225 -75.62 -20.93 9.15
C CYS A 1225 -74.80 -22.23 9.26
N PHE A 1226 -74.68 -22.75 10.47
CA PHE A 1226 -74.13 -24.08 10.74
C PHE A 1226 -75.26 -25.10 10.58
N ASN A 1227 -75.05 -26.21 9.87
CA ASN A 1227 -76.10 -27.21 9.63
C ASN A 1227 -76.69 -27.81 10.93
N LYS A 1228 -77.76 -27.19 11.42
CA LYS A 1228 -78.78 -27.70 12.32
C LYS A 1228 -80.09 -26.98 11.95
N ASP A 1229 -80.82 -27.62 11.04
CA ASP A 1229 -82.10 -27.25 10.44
C ASP A 1229 -82.13 -25.96 9.57
#